data_AF-A0AAW0YQC1-F1
#
_entry.id   AF-A0AAW0YQC1-F1
#
_cell.length_a   1.000
_cell.length_b   1.000
_cell.length_c   1.000
_cell.angle_alpha   90.00
_cell.angle_beta   90.00
_cell.angle_gamma   90.00
#
_symmetry.space_group_name_H-M   'P 1'
#
loop_
_entity.id
_entity.type
_entity.pdbx_description
1 polymer ?
#
loop_
_entity_poly.entity_id
_entity_poly.type
_entity_poly.pdbx_seq_one_letter_code
_entity_poly.pdbx_strand_id
1 'polypeptide(L)'
;MEDLLTSLPDPLTPEQILSSSPSDLNPAILQRSLASIPDTEVIAICIQLIQAGNTEDIHLIRTIIEIGLARSGPEITRLRTEVGDGTEEDVKNVLGDDLPRAEVIKGWTLLHDVKGRLNTFDVISPPSSIEPAQALIIETPNSAHVGDTSTTGVHSEEKKMELDDPWAEPESIEGDTSLSSPSPLDDPWEAAASDKKSPAQFDAPRLEIETTPPQITAPPPIPLSTFLIQPLPVSALDLAASASLSALSIVCQRHRTEMYPHRLAILETIPGWVLPSDLEAEGLLLGVGDDGSEKWMSSVSKLDPPSKIGQLLTTLYLPPPPPYLSTHRELLSAADLNRWYTSHILSLDSLGLLDIQLAWVQYGASLGVPSLDELGEDLSLLSRLVYDANLTPDQHAKWNLTFWRAATQGDIINAYLANSTSPSVVGDIKRLVMPYLYVLETRAERAGKADPSLMERSLHDAILSLPLQLALPVFEASKATIPISERIVKNDLNVARLALACLYGSEEKESYVWSTMSSIFECLPVWELSGSDPGSDSELTATTLDSIATFVRPTSASAPPPTPKDLFLFFHPLPFASLSRALDILDVHLESGEILARWNVATQLRFLLQSSRNSSDQKELAEKMVRRQGSKGLGEDGWRRLWDDMDRLGGGEDSLVRGALGMLDLRERGRIYLGGVLSSGNFDVAKRMIRRLQSAGAIDDKMIEEVVLETSKEFYVSADSGNMHTGEMKLAYDCLSVGPTTSSMTKEKKYIEATSRLVSFSSLALSPLEIRHTKDPLSLIAKVLSASDDAYRHPDLMLDMADKLGCNGELERGLVWGMIGRASERKAHWEAGKEALEGMVEIVRQFERGRGRSRRTGVGHTGGSNSISSIPDRNTTWESSSLEAKLRTETWQLAHALASESDTADTSSKLLFINYALELCPPSSIPSILETFRKVESGRIKLDYAAKRRRVEGIPTSSTVTQAELAPTLTTGISTIPTAEERVLGSRTAAKAAKLALGLGGRIGGLRGTLGGSSSPILGGGSFGVGGVGARLSRSISRDTNRSLEEGGRGGEKNSTRRSLDDPNPDLNPNGHGVIPRELFEGLAGDEAERVRLGARRALVRGVGWLLGADESEIVGTDR
;
A
#
# COMPACT_ATOMS: atom_id res chain seq x y z
N MET A 1 49.27 59.52 69.24
CA MET A 1 49.52 58.08 68.98
C MET A 1 49.71 57.39 70.32
N GLU A 2 48.68 57.46 71.18
CA GLU A 2 48.67 56.87 72.54
C GLU A 2 47.21 56.77 73.03
N ASP A 3 46.37 57.78 72.74
CA ASP A 3 44.91 57.79 73.06
C ASP A 3 43.99 56.93 72.15
N LEU A 4 44.53 55.92 71.45
CA LEU A 4 43.75 54.93 70.68
C LEU A 4 43.99 53.48 71.16
N LEU A 5 44.63 53.30 72.32
CA LEU A 5 44.94 52.00 72.93
C LEU A 5 43.97 51.60 74.05
N THR A 6 42.87 52.33 74.25
CA THR A 6 41.98 52.24 75.41
C THR A 6 40.55 51.75 75.10
N SER A 7 40.39 50.88 74.09
CA SER A 7 39.18 50.08 73.90
C SER A 7 39.44 48.72 73.23
N LEU A 8 40.56 48.08 73.56
CA LEU A 8 40.81 46.68 73.18
C LEU A 8 40.15 45.75 74.21
N PRO A 9 39.25 44.83 73.82
CA PRO A 9 38.59 43.92 74.75
C PRO A 9 39.58 42.93 75.40
N ASP A 10 39.14 42.34 76.51
CA ASP A 10 39.94 41.40 77.30
C ASP A 10 40.24 40.10 76.52
N PRO A 11 41.38 39.44 76.81
CA PRO A 11 41.71 38.16 76.18
C PRO A 11 40.71 37.07 76.59
N LEU A 12 40.17 36.37 75.60
CA LEU A 12 39.16 35.33 75.78
C LEU A 12 39.80 34.00 76.22
N THR A 13 39.10 33.21 77.04
CA THR A 13 39.53 31.84 77.39
C THR A 13 39.33 30.89 76.19
N PRO A 14 40.06 29.77 76.10
CA PRO A 14 39.92 28.83 74.98
C PRO A 14 38.48 28.33 74.76
N GLU A 15 37.72 28.10 75.84
CA GLU A 15 36.29 27.73 75.76
C GLU A 15 35.40 28.86 75.23
N GLN A 16 35.74 30.13 75.52
CA GLN A 16 35.04 31.30 74.98
C GLN A 16 35.36 31.53 73.50
N ILE A 17 36.60 31.30 73.08
CA ILE A 17 37.02 31.40 71.68
C ILE A 17 36.24 30.39 70.81
N LEU A 18 36.09 29.15 71.28
CA LEU A 18 35.37 28.08 70.56
C LEU A 18 33.84 28.23 70.57
N SER A 19 33.28 29.10 71.41
CA SER A 19 31.82 29.33 71.53
C SER A 19 31.35 30.72 71.09
N SER A 20 32.28 31.63 70.75
CA SER A 20 31.98 32.98 70.25
C SER A 20 31.42 32.99 68.82
N SER A 21 30.62 34.01 68.49
CA SER A 21 30.03 34.15 67.16
C SER A 21 31.06 34.71 66.16
N PRO A 22 30.90 34.45 64.83
CA PRO A 22 31.86 34.92 63.82
C PRO A 22 31.98 36.45 63.74
N SER A 23 31.02 37.20 64.29
CA SER A 23 31.05 38.67 64.34
C SER A 23 31.86 39.24 65.52
N ASP A 24 32.12 38.43 66.55
CA ASP A 24 32.80 38.86 67.78
C ASP A 24 34.32 38.61 67.74
N LEU A 25 34.78 37.76 66.81
CA LEU A 25 36.17 37.39 66.61
C LEU A 25 36.87 38.39 65.66
N ASN A 26 37.78 39.19 66.19
CA ASN A 26 38.68 40.04 65.41
C ASN A 26 40.10 39.45 65.42
N PRO A 27 40.85 39.43 64.29
CA PRO A 27 42.22 38.90 64.24
C PRO A 27 43.16 39.46 65.32
N ALA A 28 43.01 40.73 65.72
CA ALA A 28 43.79 41.33 66.80
C ALA A 28 43.47 40.76 68.20
N ILE A 29 42.21 40.41 68.46
CA ILE A 29 41.78 39.76 69.72
C ILE A 29 42.29 38.31 69.75
N LEU A 30 42.21 37.63 68.61
CA LEU A 30 42.60 36.24 68.43
C LEU A 30 44.13 36.07 68.64
N GLN A 31 44.94 36.94 68.03
CA GLN A 31 46.40 36.99 68.26
C GLN A 31 46.76 37.26 69.73
N ARG A 32 46.06 38.16 70.42
CA ARG A 32 46.33 38.51 71.83
C ARG A 32 45.93 37.39 72.79
N SER A 33 44.82 36.69 72.51
CA SER A 33 44.29 35.64 73.38
C SER A 33 45.10 34.33 73.26
N LEU A 34 45.60 34.00 72.06
CA LEU A 34 46.46 32.83 71.83
C LEU A 34 47.94 33.05 72.21
N ALA A 35 48.32 34.25 72.68
CA ALA A 35 49.72 34.57 73.00
C ALA A 35 50.24 33.82 74.25
N SER A 36 49.37 33.52 75.21
CA SER A 36 49.71 32.94 76.52
C SER A 36 49.41 31.44 76.68
N ILE A 37 49.01 30.76 75.61
CA ILE A 37 48.59 29.34 75.58
C ILE A 37 49.75 28.49 75.01
N PRO A 38 49.99 27.25 75.48
CA PRO A 38 51.03 26.37 74.94
C PRO A 38 50.78 25.99 73.47
N ASP A 39 51.85 25.80 72.71
CA ASP A 39 51.77 25.66 71.24
C ASP A 39 50.90 24.50 70.76
N THR A 40 50.85 23.38 71.50
CA THR A 40 49.98 22.22 71.22
C THR A 40 48.49 22.58 71.29
N GLU A 41 48.07 23.28 72.34
CA GLU A 41 46.69 23.71 72.54
C GLU A 41 46.30 24.79 71.52
N VAL A 42 47.20 25.72 71.21
CA VAL A 42 46.98 26.74 70.15
C VAL A 42 46.67 26.09 68.81
N ILE A 43 47.46 25.08 68.41
CA ILE A 43 47.25 24.36 67.13
C ILE A 43 45.90 23.60 67.15
N ALA A 44 45.55 22.95 68.25
CA ALA A 44 44.26 22.27 68.40
C ALA A 44 43.07 23.24 68.30
N ILE A 45 43.15 24.42 68.94
CA ILE A 45 42.12 25.47 68.86
C ILE A 45 42.00 26.01 67.42
N CYS A 46 43.12 26.29 66.74
CA CYS A 46 43.09 26.73 65.33
C CYS A 46 42.38 25.71 64.42
N ILE A 47 42.63 24.40 64.61
CA ILE A 47 41.98 23.34 63.82
C ILE A 47 40.49 23.22 64.16
N GLN A 48 40.12 23.29 65.43
CA GLN A 48 38.72 23.23 65.86
C GLN A 48 37.90 24.43 65.36
N LEU A 49 38.48 25.63 65.34
CA LEU A 49 37.83 26.83 64.76
C LEU A 49 37.55 26.66 63.26
N ILE A 50 38.49 26.08 62.51
CA ILE A 50 38.30 25.80 61.07
C ILE A 50 37.24 24.70 60.87
N GLN A 51 37.29 23.62 61.66
CA GLN A 51 36.34 22.51 61.58
C GLN A 51 34.92 22.88 62.02
N ALA A 52 34.75 23.91 62.86
CA ALA A 52 33.44 24.40 63.28
C ALA A 52 32.64 25.03 62.12
N GLY A 53 33.31 25.48 61.04
CA GLY A 53 32.66 25.97 59.81
C GLY A 53 31.85 27.27 59.95
N ASN A 54 31.87 27.92 61.12
CA ASN A 54 31.01 29.06 61.47
C ASN A 54 31.44 30.40 60.84
N THR A 55 32.60 30.46 60.18
CA THR A 55 33.19 31.69 59.63
C THR A 55 33.41 31.57 58.12
N GLU A 56 32.94 32.54 57.35
CA GLU A 56 33.18 32.65 55.90
C GLU A 56 34.19 33.76 55.53
N ASP A 57 34.73 34.48 56.52
CA ASP A 57 35.73 35.54 56.30
C ASP A 57 37.12 34.95 56.01
N ILE A 58 37.55 35.09 54.75
CA ILE A 58 38.86 34.71 54.21
C ILE A 58 40.01 35.31 55.04
N HIS A 59 39.90 36.58 55.48
CA HIS A 59 40.97 37.25 56.22
C HIS A 59 41.13 36.66 57.62
N LEU A 60 40.02 36.46 58.33
CA LEU A 60 40.03 35.83 59.65
C LEU A 60 40.61 34.41 59.59
N ILE A 61 40.14 33.58 58.64
CA ILE A 61 40.66 32.22 58.45
C ILE A 61 42.16 32.23 58.12
N ARG A 62 42.61 33.14 57.24
CA ARG A 62 44.04 33.29 56.92
C ARG A 62 44.88 33.59 58.16
N THR A 63 44.42 34.47 59.05
CA THR A 63 45.15 34.76 60.30
C THR A 63 45.19 33.58 61.28
N ILE A 64 44.11 32.79 61.40
CA ILE A 64 44.07 31.57 62.24
C ILE A 64 45.12 30.55 61.75
N ILE A 65 45.19 30.36 60.43
CA ILE A 65 46.16 29.47 59.76
C ILE A 65 47.59 29.97 59.98
N GLU A 66 47.86 31.27 59.77
CA GLU A 66 49.19 31.86 59.95
C GLU A 66 49.71 31.73 61.38
N ILE A 67 48.85 31.94 62.39
CA ILE A 67 49.21 31.76 63.81
C ILE A 67 49.60 30.29 64.09
N GLY A 68 48.76 29.33 63.67
CA GLY A 68 49.02 27.91 63.92
C GLY A 68 50.26 27.37 63.20
N LEU A 69 50.49 27.80 61.96
CA LEU A 69 51.70 27.45 61.19
C LEU A 69 52.97 28.10 61.76
N ALA A 70 52.89 29.32 62.29
CA ALA A 70 54.03 29.98 62.93
C ALA A 70 54.50 29.26 64.21
N ARG A 71 53.57 28.71 65.00
CA ARG A 71 53.92 27.92 66.21
C ARG A 71 54.52 26.56 65.89
N SER A 72 54.06 25.89 64.83
CA SER A 72 54.50 24.54 64.46
C SER A 72 55.69 24.47 63.49
N GLY A 73 55.99 25.57 62.78
CA GLY A 73 57.13 25.71 61.88
C GLY A 73 58.49 25.18 62.39
N PRO A 74 58.95 25.50 63.62
CA PRO A 74 60.27 25.04 64.08
C PRO A 74 60.39 23.51 64.16
N GLU A 75 59.37 22.78 64.62
CA GLU A 75 59.42 21.31 64.69
C GLU A 75 59.50 20.65 63.32
N ILE A 76 58.93 21.27 62.28
CA ILE A 76 59.02 20.73 60.91
C ILE A 76 60.32 21.10 60.21
N THR A 77 60.96 22.21 60.58
CA THR A 77 62.37 22.40 60.18
C THR A 77 63.27 21.32 60.79
N ARG A 78 63.01 20.88 62.04
CA ARG A 78 63.73 19.75 62.67
C ARG A 78 63.42 18.42 61.99
N LEU A 79 62.14 18.07 61.78
CA LEU A 79 61.75 16.86 61.06
C LEU A 79 62.37 16.79 59.65
N ARG A 80 62.39 17.91 58.91
CA ARG A 80 63.02 17.99 57.59
C ARG A 80 64.53 17.74 57.65
N THR A 81 65.22 18.17 58.71
CA THR A 81 66.65 17.84 58.91
C THR A 81 66.91 16.41 59.40
N GLU A 82 65.95 15.79 60.09
CA GLU A 82 66.07 14.43 60.64
C GLU A 82 65.73 13.34 59.61
N VAL A 83 64.66 13.52 58.83
CA VAL A 83 64.16 12.54 57.85
C VAL A 83 64.76 12.74 56.45
N GLY A 84 65.01 13.98 56.05
CA GLY A 84 65.55 14.31 54.72
C GLY A 84 64.70 13.77 53.57
N ASP A 85 65.22 12.75 52.89
CA ASP A 85 64.66 12.09 51.71
C ASP A 85 64.08 10.68 52.02
N GLY A 86 63.89 10.35 53.31
CA GLY A 86 63.43 9.05 53.81
C GLY A 86 61.97 8.69 53.49
N THR A 87 61.54 7.53 53.99
CA THR A 87 60.22 6.91 53.74
C THR A 87 59.19 7.18 54.84
N GLU A 88 57.94 6.73 54.65
CA GLU A 88 56.90 6.78 55.68
C GLU A 88 57.26 6.06 56.98
N GLU A 89 58.05 4.99 56.88
CA GLU A 89 58.53 4.24 58.03
C GLU A 89 59.59 5.05 58.79
N ASP A 90 60.46 5.77 58.10
CA ASP A 90 61.46 6.65 58.71
C ASP A 90 60.82 7.81 59.47
N VAL A 91 59.74 8.40 58.93
CA VAL A 91 58.93 9.40 59.66
C VAL A 91 58.37 8.81 60.95
N LYS A 92 57.75 7.63 60.91
CA LYS A 92 57.20 6.94 62.10
C LYS A 92 58.30 6.58 63.12
N ASN A 93 59.45 6.13 62.65
CA ASN A 93 60.59 5.76 63.49
C ASN A 93 61.26 6.96 64.17
N VAL A 94 61.35 8.11 63.49
CA VAL A 94 61.88 9.37 64.05
C VAL A 94 60.92 10.02 65.06
N LEU A 95 59.61 9.82 64.89
CA LEU A 95 58.58 10.33 65.80
C LEU A 95 58.38 9.46 67.06
N GLY A 96 58.56 8.14 66.98
CA GLY A 96 58.50 7.24 68.13
C GLY A 96 57.19 7.36 68.94
N ASP A 97 57.29 7.19 70.26
CA ASP A 97 56.17 7.36 71.20
C ASP A 97 55.93 8.84 71.62
N ASP A 98 56.59 9.82 70.98
CA ASP A 98 56.49 11.25 71.34
C ASP A 98 55.16 11.88 70.83
N LEU A 99 54.06 11.48 71.47
CA LEU A 99 52.70 11.96 71.26
C LEU A 99 52.57 13.48 71.02
N PRO A 100 53.12 14.40 71.86
CA PRO A 100 52.96 15.83 71.62
C PRO A 100 53.68 16.31 70.35
N ARG A 101 54.81 15.68 69.97
CA ARG A 101 55.54 15.99 68.73
C ARG A 101 54.75 15.53 67.51
N ALA A 102 54.13 14.35 67.60
CA ALA A 102 53.22 13.83 66.58
C ALA A 102 51.97 14.69 66.40
N GLU A 103 51.39 15.21 67.49
CA GLU A 103 50.23 16.11 67.44
C GLU A 103 50.56 17.47 66.81
N VAL A 104 51.72 18.07 67.12
CA VAL A 104 52.17 19.33 66.48
C VAL A 104 52.39 19.14 64.98
N ILE A 105 53.01 18.03 64.57
CA ILE A 105 53.27 17.74 63.16
C ILE A 105 51.96 17.44 62.42
N LYS A 106 51.09 16.59 62.96
CA LYS A 106 49.74 16.34 62.43
C LYS A 106 48.91 17.63 62.33
N GLY A 107 49.03 18.52 63.31
CA GLY A 107 48.32 19.78 63.30
C GLY A 107 48.81 20.75 62.22
N TRP A 108 50.13 20.81 62.00
CA TRP A 108 50.69 21.57 60.87
C TRP A 108 50.27 21.00 59.53
N THR A 109 50.20 19.67 59.34
CA THR A 109 49.83 19.10 58.03
C THR A 109 48.41 19.45 57.65
N LEU A 110 47.48 19.39 58.60
CA LEU A 110 46.10 19.85 58.42
C LEU A 110 46.04 21.36 58.13
N LEU A 111 46.73 22.20 58.88
CA LEU A 111 46.75 23.65 58.65
C LEU A 111 47.44 24.05 57.33
N HIS A 112 48.44 23.28 56.88
CA HIS A 112 49.16 23.49 55.64
C HIS A 112 48.33 23.09 54.42
N ASP A 113 47.59 21.98 54.49
CA ASP A 113 46.58 21.60 53.50
C ASP A 113 45.48 22.66 53.40
N VAL A 114 44.86 23.04 54.53
CA VAL A 114 43.83 24.10 54.55
C VAL A 114 44.38 25.43 54.01
N LYS A 115 45.66 25.78 54.25
CA LYS A 115 46.30 26.94 53.59
C LYS A 115 46.37 26.78 52.07
N GLY A 116 46.76 25.60 51.58
CA GLY A 116 46.76 25.28 50.16
C GLY A 116 45.38 25.45 49.52
N ARG A 117 44.34 24.95 50.20
CA ARG A 117 42.94 25.06 49.80
C ARG A 117 42.43 26.50 49.82
N LEU A 118 42.69 27.26 50.88
CA LEU A 118 42.30 28.68 50.97
C LEU A 118 42.91 29.49 49.81
N ASN A 119 44.21 29.31 49.56
CA ASN A 119 44.88 29.93 48.42
C ASN A 119 44.29 29.50 47.07
N THR A 120 43.66 28.32 46.97
CA THR A 120 42.98 27.82 45.76
C THR A 120 41.60 28.45 45.63
N PHE A 121 40.86 28.56 46.73
CA PHE A 121 39.58 29.25 46.80
C PHE A 121 39.70 30.75 46.46
N ASP A 122 40.77 31.43 46.91
CA ASP A 122 41.10 32.81 46.56
C ASP A 122 41.24 33.05 45.04
N VAL A 123 41.50 32.00 44.24
CA VAL A 123 41.61 32.07 42.77
C VAL A 123 40.30 31.67 42.09
N ILE A 124 39.51 30.78 42.70
CA ILE A 124 38.16 30.40 42.23
C ILE A 124 37.17 31.55 42.43
N SER A 125 37.29 32.25 43.56
CA SER A 125 36.40 33.33 43.98
C SER A 125 37.25 34.51 44.49
N PRO A 126 37.86 35.31 43.60
CA PRO A 126 38.65 36.46 44.01
C PRO A 126 37.81 37.43 44.86
N PRO A 127 38.34 37.97 45.97
CA PRO A 127 37.59 38.86 46.85
C PRO A 127 37.17 40.11 46.08
N SER A 128 35.87 40.42 46.12
CA SER A 128 35.30 41.61 45.48
C SER A 128 36.02 42.86 45.99
N SER A 129 36.73 43.58 45.12
CA SER A 129 37.44 44.79 45.50
C SER A 129 36.44 45.90 45.83
N ILE A 130 36.12 46.03 47.11
CA ILE A 130 35.43 47.20 47.66
C ILE A 130 36.41 48.39 47.58
N GLU A 131 36.38 49.12 46.46
CA GLU A 131 36.87 50.49 46.48
C GLU A 131 35.94 51.32 47.39
N PRO A 132 36.48 52.11 48.33
CA PRO A 132 35.66 52.90 49.24
C PRO A 132 35.01 54.07 48.49
N ALA A 133 33.71 53.95 48.21
CA ALA A 133 32.89 55.05 47.72
C ALA A 133 32.95 56.23 48.72
N GLN A 134 33.71 57.28 48.38
CA GLN A 134 33.68 58.52 49.13
C GLN A 134 32.34 59.23 48.87
N ALA A 135 31.58 59.41 49.95
CA ALA A 135 30.24 59.96 49.90
C ALA A 135 30.24 61.46 49.52
N LEU A 136 29.29 61.83 48.65
CA LEU A 136 28.66 63.15 48.70
C LEU A 136 27.14 62.99 48.51
N ILE A 137 26.41 63.11 49.61
CA ILE A 137 24.95 63.17 49.62
C ILE A 137 24.54 64.63 49.38
N ILE A 138 23.85 64.83 48.26
CA ILE A 138 22.72 65.75 48.01
C ILE A 138 22.57 66.94 48.99
N GLU A 139 22.82 68.15 48.50
CA GLU A 139 21.95 69.30 48.79
C GLU A 139 21.58 70.04 47.50
N THR A 140 20.31 70.42 47.41
CA THR A 140 19.74 71.43 46.49
C THR A 140 18.93 72.39 47.40
N PRO A 141 18.71 73.69 47.07
CA PRO A 141 18.26 74.13 45.75
C PRO A 141 18.56 75.60 45.30
N ASN A 142 18.07 75.93 44.09
CA ASN A 142 17.54 77.25 43.66
C ASN A 142 18.47 78.49 43.55
N SER A 143 18.80 78.87 42.29
CA SER A 143 18.07 79.91 41.51
C SER A 143 18.93 80.91 40.70
N ALA A 144 18.31 81.39 39.60
CA ALA A 144 18.46 82.69 38.95
C ALA A 144 19.71 83.02 38.09
N HIS A 145 19.44 83.31 36.80
CA HIS A 145 19.99 84.42 35.97
C HIS A 145 21.52 84.55 35.78
N VAL A 146 22.10 85.01 34.66
CA VAL A 146 21.74 85.27 33.24
C VAL A 146 23.03 85.85 32.63
N GLY A 147 23.34 85.56 31.36
CA GLY A 147 24.36 86.26 30.57
C GLY A 147 25.84 85.92 30.90
N ASP A 148 26.81 86.27 30.06
CA ASP A 148 26.70 86.66 28.65
C ASP A 148 28.07 86.53 27.93
N THR A 149 28.04 86.43 26.60
CA THR A 149 29.11 86.79 25.65
C THR A 149 30.59 86.28 25.77
N SER A 150 31.01 85.62 24.68
CA SER A 150 32.18 85.95 23.83
C SER A 150 33.63 85.46 24.10
N THR A 151 34.07 84.62 23.14
CA THR A 151 35.33 84.68 22.32
C THR A 151 36.72 84.29 22.86
N THR A 152 37.35 83.36 22.12
CA THR A 152 38.82 83.12 21.89
C THR A 152 39.69 82.81 23.13
N GLY A 153 40.56 81.80 23.24
CA GLY A 153 41.09 80.71 22.38
C GLY A 153 42.26 80.04 23.17
N VAL A 154 43.08 79.07 22.71
CA VAL A 154 43.25 78.29 21.46
C VAL A 154 43.94 76.94 21.85
N HIS A 155 43.99 75.95 20.95
CA HIS A 155 44.79 74.69 20.96
C HIS A 155 44.29 73.46 21.75
N SER A 156 43.79 72.48 20.98
CA SER A 156 44.00 71.04 21.19
C SER A 156 43.73 70.30 19.86
N GLU A 157 44.74 69.61 19.30
CA GLU A 157 44.55 68.69 18.17
C GLU A 157 44.55 67.24 18.68
N GLU A 158 43.47 66.50 18.40
CA GLU A 158 43.43 65.04 18.53
C GLU A 158 43.45 64.41 17.13
N LYS A 159 44.30 63.41 16.93
CA LYS A 159 44.30 62.58 15.71
C LYS A 159 43.69 61.22 16.00
N LYS A 160 42.59 60.92 15.31
CA LYS A 160 42.13 59.54 15.08
C LYS A 160 43.09 58.84 14.11
N MET A 161 43.16 57.52 14.22
CA MET A 161 43.79 56.65 13.23
C MET A 161 42.86 55.46 12.98
N GLU A 162 42.67 55.12 11.72
CA GLU A 162 41.73 54.11 11.21
C GLU A 162 42.45 52.76 11.00
N LEU A 163 41.68 51.67 10.92
CA LEU A 163 42.12 50.40 10.34
C LEU A 163 40.92 49.72 9.64
N ASP A 164 41.16 49.15 8.46
CA ASP A 164 40.12 48.85 7.46
C ASP A 164 39.42 47.47 7.59
N ASP A 165 38.22 47.40 7.01
CA ASP A 165 37.39 46.21 6.80
C ASP A 165 37.66 45.62 5.39
N PRO A 166 38.10 44.34 5.26
CA PRO A 166 38.63 43.81 4.00
C PRO A 166 37.63 43.20 3.01
N TRP A 167 36.30 43.30 3.21
CA TRP A 167 35.30 42.58 2.38
C TRP A 167 34.25 43.44 1.64
N ALA A 168 34.52 44.73 1.41
CA ALA A 168 33.64 45.59 0.61
C ALA A 168 33.99 45.57 -0.90
N GLU A 169 33.17 44.92 -1.74
CA GLU A 169 33.26 45.06 -3.20
C GLU A 169 32.47 46.31 -3.71
N PRO A 170 33.07 47.15 -4.58
CA PRO A 170 32.40 48.32 -5.17
C PRO A 170 31.90 48.10 -6.62
N GLU A 171 30.85 48.83 -6.99
CA GLU A 171 30.27 48.82 -8.34
C GLU A 171 31.17 49.48 -9.42
N SER A 172 30.87 49.11 -10.68
CA SER A 172 31.51 49.43 -11.96
C SER A 172 31.96 50.88 -12.28
N ILE A 173 33.00 51.01 -13.11
CA ILE A 173 33.11 51.95 -14.26
C ILE A 173 34.14 51.42 -15.30
N GLU A 174 33.98 51.81 -16.57
CA GLU A 174 34.57 51.24 -17.80
C GLU A 174 36.07 51.56 -18.06
N GLY A 175 36.78 50.77 -18.91
CA GLY A 175 38.17 51.12 -19.32
C GLY A 175 39.03 50.14 -20.17
N ASP A 176 38.53 49.61 -21.28
CA ASP A 176 39.26 49.16 -22.50
C ASP A 176 40.54 48.25 -22.52
N THR A 177 40.44 47.19 -23.35
CA THR A 177 41.48 46.54 -24.21
C THR A 177 42.54 45.56 -23.66
N SER A 178 42.30 44.24 -23.86
CA SER A 178 42.89 43.38 -24.93
C SER A 178 43.31 41.94 -24.55
N LEU A 179 42.73 40.95 -25.27
CA LEU A 179 43.24 39.60 -25.66
C LEU A 179 43.94 38.74 -24.57
N SER A 180 43.44 37.57 -24.14
CA SER A 180 43.32 36.35 -24.99
C SER A 180 42.70 35.11 -24.29
N SER A 181 41.88 34.35 -25.04
CA SER A 181 41.50 32.90 -24.93
C SER A 181 40.85 32.32 -23.65
N PRO A 182 39.74 31.54 -23.77
CA PRO A 182 39.03 30.93 -22.63
C PRO A 182 39.22 29.40 -22.48
N SER A 183 39.00 28.88 -21.27
CA SER A 183 38.59 27.48 -21.02
C SER A 183 37.85 27.35 -19.67
N PRO A 184 36.90 26.40 -19.50
CA PRO A 184 35.75 26.60 -18.60
C PRO A 184 35.68 25.63 -17.41
N LEU A 185 35.04 26.07 -16.31
CA LEU A 185 34.51 25.22 -15.23
C LEU A 185 33.50 26.03 -14.41
N ASP A 186 32.22 25.91 -14.73
CA ASP A 186 31.13 26.51 -13.95
C ASP A 186 30.76 25.60 -12.77
N ASP A 187 30.51 26.22 -11.62
CA ASP A 187 30.09 25.57 -10.37
C ASP A 187 28.58 25.18 -10.44
N PRO A 188 28.19 23.91 -10.19
CA PRO A 188 26.81 23.46 -10.35
C PRO A 188 25.82 23.92 -9.25
N TRP A 189 26.20 24.78 -8.30
CA TRP A 189 25.33 25.17 -7.17
C TRP A 189 24.42 26.39 -7.37
N GLU A 190 24.57 27.18 -8.43
CA GLU A 190 23.94 28.52 -8.53
C GLU A 190 22.54 28.56 -9.21
N ALA A 191 21.75 27.48 -9.15
CA ALA A 191 20.50 27.37 -9.94
C ALA A 191 19.26 26.85 -9.18
N ALA A 192 18.97 27.35 -7.96
CA ALA A 192 17.77 26.96 -7.21
C ALA A 192 17.11 28.04 -6.32
N ALA A 193 17.20 29.34 -6.65
CA ALA A 193 16.57 30.40 -5.85
C ALA A 193 16.01 31.61 -6.63
N SER A 194 15.15 31.37 -7.62
CA SER A 194 14.18 32.41 -8.04
C SER A 194 12.81 31.79 -8.35
N ASP A 195 11.79 32.10 -7.54
CA ASP A 195 10.84 33.17 -7.85
C ASP A 195 9.66 33.23 -6.82
N LYS A 196 9.19 34.46 -6.55
CA LYS A 196 7.88 34.86 -5.94
C LYS A 196 7.55 34.69 -4.44
N LYS A 197 7.26 35.88 -3.87
CA LYS A 197 6.14 36.26 -2.97
C LYS A 197 6.21 35.91 -1.48
N SER A 198 6.69 36.90 -0.72
CA SER A 198 6.34 37.11 0.69
C SER A 198 4.88 37.58 0.87
N PRO A 199 4.17 37.08 1.88
CA PRO A 199 3.14 37.87 2.57
C PRO A 199 3.39 37.94 4.09
N ALA A 200 3.14 39.13 4.66
CA ALA A 200 2.89 39.41 6.08
C ALA A 200 3.80 38.74 7.13
N GLN A 201 4.83 39.48 7.57
CA GLN A 201 5.45 39.25 8.88
C GLN A 201 4.41 39.52 9.99
N PHE A 202 4.29 38.60 10.93
CA PHE A 202 3.75 38.87 12.27
C PHE A 202 4.92 39.24 13.18
N ASP A 203 4.76 40.30 13.99
CA ASP A 203 5.81 40.76 14.90
C ASP A 203 6.11 39.70 15.98
N ALA A 204 7.35 39.21 15.98
CA ALA A 204 7.97 38.61 17.15
C ALA A 204 8.77 39.71 17.88
N PRO A 205 8.73 39.78 19.24
CA PRO A 205 9.36 40.87 19.96
C PRO A 205 10.88 40.82 19.82
N ARG A 206 11.45 41.87 19.22
CA ARG A 206 12.89 42.09 19.15
C ARG A 206 13.42 42.40 20.54
N LEU A 207 13.98 41.40 21.21
CA LEU A 207 14.86 41.63 22.36
C LEU A 207 16.17 42.21 21.84
N GLU A 208 16.36 43.51 22.07
CA GLU A 208 17.63 44.19 21.86
C GLU A 208 18.61 43.68 22.91
N ILE A 209 19.57 42.86 22.49
CA ILE A 209 20.69 42.46 23.36
C ILE A 209 21.62 43.65 23.44
N GLU A 210 21.49 44.43 24.52
CA GLU A 210 22.47 45.46 24.89
C GLU A 210 23.82 44.79 25.09
N THR A 211 24.82 45.17 24.29
CA THR A 211 26.21 44.73 24.44
C THR A 211 26.90 45.47 25.59
N THR A 212 26.45 45.20 26.81
CA THR A 212 27.17 45.48 28.05
C THR A 212 27.49 44.16 28.74
N PRO A 213 28.76 43.90 29.12
CA PRO A 213 29.13 42.63 29.75
C PRO A 213 28.44 42.51 31.12
N PRO A 214 27.68 41.43 31.38
CA PRO A 214 26.99 41.27 32.65
C PRO A 214 27.99 40.89 33.75
N GLN A 215 28.40 41.88 34.56
CA GLN A 215 28.92 41.59 35.89
C GLN A 215 27.77 41.15 36.81
N ILE A 216 27.28 39.94 36.58
CA ILE A 216 26.48 39.20 37.56
C ILE A 216 27.46 38.33 38.35
N THR A 217 27.80 38.77 39.55
CA THR A 217 28.57 37.96 40.51
C THR A 217 27.71 36.79 40.97
N ALA A 218 27.79 35.66 40.25
CA ALA A 218 27.24 34.40 40.75
C ALA A 218 27.88 34.06 42.10
N PRO A 219 27.13 33.52 43.08
CA PRO A 219 27.72 33.04 44.33
C PRO A 219 28.74 31.92 44.01
N PRO A 220 29.78 31.74 44.84
CA PRO A 220 30.77 30.69 44.61
C PRO A 220 30.08 29.32 44.59
N PRO A 221 30.47 28.40 43.67
CA PRO A 221 29.76 27.13 43.44
C PRO A 221 29.80 26.19 44.66
N ILE A 222 30.75 26.40 45.57
CA ILE A 222 30.86 25.70 46.87
C ILE A 222 31.16 26.78 47.92
N PRO A 223 30.50 26.77 49.10
CA PRO A 223 30.82 27.71 50.19
C PRO A 223 32.20 27.41 50.80
N LEU A 224 32.88 28.45 51.26
CA LEU A 224 34.28 28.38 51.73
C LEU A 224 34.47 27.34 52.84
N SER A 225 33.57 27.33 53.84
CA SER A 225 33.62 26.39 54.96
C SER A 225 33.58 24.92 54.49
N THR A 226 32.71 24.58 53.55
CA THR A 226 32.65 23.25 52.94
C THR A 226 33.92 22.94 52.16
N PHE A 227 34.41 23.84 51.30
CA PHE A 227 35.60 23.60 50.48
C PHE A 227 36.87 23.34 51.32
N LEU A 228 37.01 24.01 52.47
CA LEU A 228 38.14 23.80 53.37
C LEU A 228 38.07 22.47 54.12
N ILE A 229 36.89 22.02 54.55
CA ILE A 229 36.71 20.82 55.39
C ILE A 229 36.58 19.53 54.56
N GLN A 230 35.89 19.59 53.42
CA GLN A 230 35.55 18.43 52.60
C GLN A 230 36.78 17.85 51.85
N PRO A 231 36.93 16.53 51.67
CA PRO A 231 38.03 15.97 50.89
C PRO A 231 38.03 16.52 49.46
N LEU A 232 39.19 16.99 48.98
CA LEU A 232 39.33 17.62 47.66
C LEU A 232 38.71 16.83 46.48
N PRO A 233 38.81 15.48 46.41
CA PRO A 233 38.16 14.73 45.34
C PRO A 233 36.64 14.87 45.35
N VAL A 234 35.99 14.96 46.51
CA VAL A 234 34.54 15.13 46.61
C VAL A 234 34.16 16.55 46.18
N SER A 235 34.91 17.56 46.61
CA SER A 235 34.72 18.94 46.15
C SER A 235 34.90 19.09 44.64
N ALA A 236 35.82 18.33 44.02
CA ALA A 236 35.98 18.31 42.57
C ALA A 236 34.78 17.64 41.86
N LEU A 237 34.18 16.60 42.43
CA LEU A 237 32.97 15.97 41.90
C LEU A 237 31.75 16.91 42.02
N ASP A 238 31.64 17.70 43.09
CA ASP A 238 30.58 18.71 43.24
C ASP A 238 30.74 19.86 42.22
N LEU A 239 31.98 20.29 41.94
CA LEU A 239 32.27 21.26 40.86
C LEU A 239 31.98 20.68 39.46
N ALA A 240 32.25 19.39 39.24
CA ALA A 240 31.93 18.70 38.00
C ALA A 240 30.41 18.57 37.79
N ALA A 241 29.68 18.10 38.81
CA ALA A 241 28.23 17.94 38.77
C ALA A 241 27.46 19.28 38.62
N SER A 242 28.05 20.39 39.09
CA SER A 242 27.52 21.75 38.88
C SER A 242 28.00 22.42 37.57
N ALA A 243 28.75 21.70 36.73
CA ALA A 243 29.34 22.19 35.48
C ALA A 243 30.22 23.46 35.64
N SER A 244 30.85 23.63 36.80
CA SER A 244 31.72 24.78 37.11
C SER A 244 33.16 24.56 36.59
N LEU A 245 33.31 24.48 35.26
CA LEU A 245 34.52 23.99 34.58
C LEU A 245 35.81 24.75 34.94
N SER A 246 35.77 26.08 34.98
CA SER A 246 36.95 26.91 35.30
C SER A 246 37.45 26.70 36.73
N ALA A 247 36.54 26.68 37.71
CA ALA A 247 36.86 26.34 39.09
C ALA A 247 37.42 24.92 39.23
N LEU A 248 36.83 23.96 38.50
CA LEU A 248 37.30 22.58 38.46
C LEU A 248 38.73 22.48 37.88
N SER A 249 39.02 23.19 36.79
CA SER A 249 40.36 23.24 36.20
C SER A 249 41.38 23.82 37.17
N ILE A 250 41.05 24.92 37.87
CA ILE A 250 41.92 25.51 38.90
C ILE A 250 42.23 24.51 40.02
N VAL A 251 41.24 23.75 40.51
CA VAL A 251 41.46 22.70 41.53
C VAL A 251 42.34 21.58 40.98
N CYS A 252 42.02 21.07 39.79
CA CYS A 252 42.72 19.95 39.16
C CYS A 252 44.17 20.28 38.77
N GLN A 253 44.46 21.51 38.32
CA GLN A 253 45.81 21.98 38.04
C GLN A 253 46.64 22.11 39.32
N ARG A 254 46.07 22.68 40.39
CA ARG A 254 46.80 23.00 41.63
C ARG A 254 46.98 21.82 42.58
N HIS A 255 46.00 20.91 42.62
CA HIS A 255 46.01 19.72 43.48
C HIS A 255 46.17 18.42 42.67
N ARG A 256 46.89 18.49 41.53
CA ARG A 256 47.04 17.40 40.54
C ARG A 256 47.39 16.05 41.14
N THR A 257 48.28 15.98 42.13
CA THR A 257 48.72 14.72 42.75
C THR A 257 47.60 13.96 43.46
N GLU A 258 46.60 14.68 43.99
CA GLU A 258 45.44 14.11 44.66
C GLU A 258 44.28 13.88 43.68
N MET A 259 44.13 14.73 42.67
CA MET A 259 43.04 14.63 41.69
C MET A 259 43.31 13.57 40.60
N TYR A 260 44.57 13.33 40.24
CA TYR A 260 44.93 12.42 39.15
C TYR A 260 44.33 11.00 39.27
N PRO A 261 44.34 10.33 40.43
CA PRO A 261 43.67 9.02 40.59
C PRO A 261 42.15 9.04 40.33
N HIS A 262 41.51 10.21 40.43
CA HIS A 262 40.05 10.35 40.34
C HIS A 262 39.58 10.99 39.02
N ARG A 263 40.49 11.35 38.09
CA ARG A 263 40.19 12.07 36.84
C ARG A 263 39.06 11.47 35.99
N LEU A 264 38.98 10.14 35.89
CA LEU A 264 37.89 9.47 35.14
C LEU A 264 36.54 9.67 35.83
N ALA A 265 36.47 9.53 37.16
CA ALA A 265 35.26 9.78 37.93
C ALA A 265 34.83 11.26 37.89
N ILE A 266 35.80 12.18 37.84
CA ILE A 266 35.53 13.61 37.63
C ILE A 266 34.88 13.83 36.26
N LEU A 267 35.44 13.29 35.18
CA LEU A 267 34.84 13.42 33.83
C LEU A 267 33.48 12.72 33.71
N GLU A 268 33.30 11.56 34.35
CA GLU A 268 32.02 10.83 34.37
C GLU A 268 30.92 11.52 35.20
N THR A 269 31.27 12.46 36.09
CA THR A 269 30.28 13.27 36.84
C THR A 269 29.91 14.58 36.17
N ILE A 270 30.59 14.97 35.08
CA ILE A 270 30.20 16.15 34.30
C ILE A 270 28.86 15.87 33.61
N PRO A 271 27.85 16.75 33.71
CA PRO A 271 26.58 16.56 33.05
C PRO A 271 26.73 16.42 31.53
N GLY A 272 26.11 15.40 30.94
CA GLY A 272 26.24 15.08 29.51
C GLY A 272 25.67 16.10 28.51
N TRP A 273 25.19 17.26 28.98
CA TRP A 273 24.83 18.41 28.14
C TRP A 273 25.98 19.42 27.97
N VAL A 274 27.07 19.29 28.73
CA VAL A 274 28.27 20.11 28.59
C VAL A 274 29.00 19.74 27.30
N LEU A 275 29.41 20.75 26.53
CA LEU A 275 30.13 20.50 25.27
C LEU A 275 31.60 20.14 25.55
N PRO A 276 32.18 19.19 24.79
CA PRO A 276 33.61 18.87 24.90
C PRO A 276 34.54 20.04 24.51
N SER A 277 34.07 21.01 23.71
CA SER A 277 34.80 22.27 23.43
C SER A 277 35.20 22.99 24.72
N ASP A 278 34.28 23.07 25.67
CA ASP A 278 34.42 23.84 26.90
C ASP A 278 35.36 23.11 27.87
N LEU A 279 35.36 21.77 27.79
CA LEU A 279 36.29 20.90 28.51
C LEU A 279 37.71 20.94 27.92
N GLU A 280 37.86 21.11 26.60
CA GLU A 280 39.17 21.29 25.96
C GLU A 280 39.76 22.66 26.28
N ALA A 281 38.96 23.73 26.21
CA ALA A 281 39.38 25.09 26.54
C ALA A 281 39.94 25.20 27.97
N GLU A 282 39.34 24.49 28.92
CA GLU A 282 39.81 24.37 30.31
C GLU A 282 40.88 23.28 30.53
N GLY A 283 41.28 22.55 29.48
CA GLY A 283 42.32 21.52 29.52
C GLY A 283 41.95 20.23 30.27
N LEU A 284 40.66 20.01 30.53
CA LEU A 284 40.12 18.91 31.33
C LEU A 284 39.99 17.59 30.55
N LEU A 285 39.90 17.62 29.22
CA LEU A 285 39.82 16.42 28.38
C LEU A 285 41.10 15.56 28.43
N LEU A 286 40.94 14.28 28.11
CA LEU A 286 42.02 13.29 27.99
C LEU A 286 42.46 13.17 26.54
N GLY A 287 43.73 13.45 26.26
CA GLY A 287 44.35 13.22 24.96
C GLY A 287 45.46 12.18 24.99
N VAL A 288 46.11 11.98 23.85
CA VAL A 288 47.31 11.15 23.72
C VAL A 288 48.53 12.07 23.58
N GLY A 289 49.54 11.86 24.41
CA GLY A 289 50.83 12.56 24.31
C GLY A 289 51.79 11.88 23.31
N ASP A 290 52.91 12.55 23.01
CA ASP A 290 53.90 12.11 22.01
C ASP A 290 54.45 10.68 22.28
N ASP A 291 54.48 10.26 23.55
CA ASP A 291 54.90 8.93 24.00
C ASP A 291 53.82 7.84 23.83
N GLY A 292 52.66 8.16 23.23
CA GLY A 292 51.53 7.23 23.07
C GLY A 292 50.76 6.92 24.37
N SER A 293 51.03 7.67 25.43
CA SER A 293 50.38 7.57 26.75
C SER A 293 49.42 8.74 26.99
N GLU A 294 48.51 8.55 27.93
CA GLU A 294 47.51 9.54 28.33
C GLU A 294 48.10 10.90 28.74
N LYS A 295 47.55 11.98 28.18
CA LYS A 295 47.83 13.38 28.50
C LYS A 295 46.57 14.01 29.09
N TRP A 296 46.66 14.47 30.34
CA TRP A 296 45.58 15.18 31.05
C TRP A 296 46.14 16.44 31.70
N MET A 297 45.64 17.63 31.33
CA MET A 297 46.14 18.97 31.71
C MET A 297 47.65 19.22 31.50
N SER A 298 48.02 20.38 30.96
CA SER A 298 49.43 20.80 30.90
C SER A 298 50.01 21.05 32.29
N SER A 299 51.23 20.58 32.55
CA SER A 299 51.93 20.88 33.81
C SER A 299 52.36 22.36 33.83
N VAL A 300 51.71 23.17 34.65
CA VAL A 300 52.08 24.59 34.82
C VAL A 300 53.39 24.66 35.59
N SER A 301 54.50 24.86 34.87
CA SER A 301 55.89 24.86 35.38
C SER A 301 56.25 26.05 36.31
N LYS A 302 55.29 26.57 37.09
CA LYS A 302 55.44 27.72 38.00
C LYS A 302 55.00 27.44 39.44
N LEU A 303 54.51 26.25 39.76
CA LEU A 303 54.39 25.82 41.16
C LEU A 303 55.70 25.12 41.58
N ASP A 304 56.22 25.50 42.75
CA ASP A 304 57.32 24.76 43.38
C ASP A 304 56.90 23.29 43.56
N PRO A 305 57.76 22.31 43.20
CA PRO A 305 57.42 20.90 43.39
C PRO A 305 57.19 20.64 44.89
N PRO A 306 56.08 19.98 45.27
CA PRO A 306 55.79 19.70 46.68
C PRO A 306 56.95 18.91 47.28
N SER A 307 57.55 19.43 48.35
CA SER A 307 58.68 18.75 49.00
C SER A 307 58.27 17.32 49.39
N LYS A 308 59.11 16.31 49.10
CA LYS A 308 58.80 14.88 49.34
C LYS A 308 58.24 14.62 50.74
N ILE A 309 58.82 15.26 51.76
CA ILE A 309 58.35 15.15 53.15
C ILE A 309 56.91 15.64 53.33
N GLY A 310 56.47 16.65 52.57
CA GLY A 310 55.07 17.10 52.54
C GLY A 310 54.13 16.06 51.94
N GLN A 311 54.54 15.37 50.86
CA GLN A 311 53.75 14.26 50.28
C GLN A 311 53.61 13.10 51.27
N LEU A 312 54.71 12.69 51.91
CA LEU A 312 54.70 11.64 52.94
C LEU A 312 53.80 12.02 54.12
N LEU A 313 53.91 13.25 54.61
CA LEU A 313 53.10 13.78 55.70
C LEU A 313 51.60 13.86 55.33
N THR A 314 51.27 14.20 54.08
CA THR A 314 49.88 14.15 53.57
C THR A 314 49.35 12.71 53.61
N THR A 315 50.07 11.73 53.08
CA THR A 315 49.64 10.31 53.11
C THR A 315 49.48 9.76 54.53
N LEU A 316 50.25 10.25 55.50
CA LEU A 316 50.26 9.77 56.88
C LEU A 316 49.19 10.39 57.80
N TYR A 317 48.83 11.66 57.59
CA TYR A 317 48.06 12.44 58.57
C TYR A 317 46.76 13.07 58.06
N LEU A 318 46.57 13.23 56.74
CA LEU A 318 45.29 13.63 56.17
C LEU A 318 44.32 12.43 56.16
N PRO A 319 43.00 12.63 56.35
CA PRO A 319 42.03 11.55 56.20
C PRO A 319 42.02 11.06 54.74
N PRO A 320 42.04 9.73 54.48
CA PRO A 320 41.94 9.22 53.13
C PRO A 320 40.60 9.60 52.50
N PRO A 321 40.53 9.77 51.16
CA PRO A 321 39.27 9.99 50.47
C PRO A 321 38.32 8.80 50.68
N PRO A 322 36.99 9.02 50.60
CA PRO A 322 36.02 7.98 50.91
C PRO A 322 36.16 6.75 49.99
N PRO A 323 36.03 5.52 50.52
CA PRO A 323 36.41 4.28 49.82
C PRO A 323 35.47 3.88 48.66
N TYR A 324 34.37 4.62 48.44
CA TYR A 324 33.48 4.43 47.30
C TYR A 324 33.94 5.17 46.04
N LEU A 325 34.96 6.03 46.12
CA LEU A 325 35.48 6.73 44.96
C LEU A 325 36.42 5.84 44.14
N SER A 326 36.09 5.65 42.86
CA SER A 326 36.95 4.97 41.90
C SER A 326 38.34 5.64 41.84
N THR A 327 39.39 4.84 41.99
CA THR A 327 40.79 5.27 41.85
C THR A 327 41.47 4.53 40.70
N HIS A 328 41.99 5.26 39.72
CA HIS A 328 42.80 4.73 38.64
C HIS A 328 44.17 5.43 38.61
N ARG A 329 45.19 4.79 39.19
CA ARG A 329 46.53 5.40 39.40
C ARG A 329 47.46 5.26 38.19
N GLU A 330 47.18 4.35 37.28
CA GLU A 330 47.99 4.09 36.09
C GLU A 330 47.67 5.12 34.98
N LEU A 331 48.57 5.25 34.01
CA LEU A 331 48.33 5.97 32.75
C LEU A 331 47.57 5.05 31.81
N LEU A 332 46.48 5.52 31.19
CA LEU A 332 45.79 4.75 30.17
C LEU A 332 46.69 4.63 28.93
N SER A 333 46.72 3.43 28.34
CA SER A 333 47.24 3.29 26.98
C SER A 333 46.27 3.93 25.99
N ALA A 334 46.75 4.33 24.81
CA ALA A 334 45.88 4.86 23.76
C ALA A 334 44.70 3.93 23.39
N ALA A 335 44.87 2.60 23.54
CA ALA A 335 43.82 1.61 23.30
C ALA A 335 42.80 1.51 24.45
N ASP A 336 43.21 1.74 25.70
CA ASP A 336 42.30 1.81 26.85
C ASP A 336 41.53 3.13 26.88
N LEU A 337 42.18 4.20 26.45
CA LEU A 337 41.62 5.55 26.35
C LEU A 337 40.56 5.63 25.24
N ASN A 338 40.78 5.02 24.06
CA ASN A 338 39.69 4.81 23.08
C ASN A 338 38.52 4.03 23.72
N ARG A 339 38.80 2.95 24.45
CA ARG A 339 37.76 2.13 25.10
C ARG A 339 36.93 2.94 26.11
N TRP A 340 37.57 3.86 26.84
CA TRP A 340 36.90 4.81 27.73
C TRP A 340 36.04 5.82 26.96
N TYR A 341 36.59 6.50 25.94
CA TYR A 341 35.82 7.43 25.08
C TYR A 341 34.59 6.74 24.47
N THR A 342 34.78 5.55 23.89
CA THR A 342 33.68 4.74 23.33
C THR A 342 32.62 4.41 24.38
N SER A 343 33.02 4.07 25.62
CA SER A 343 32.09 3.80 26.72
C SER A 343 31.35 5.07 27.18
N HIS A 344 32.03 6.21 27.23
CA HIS A 344 31.42 7.49 27.60
C HIS A 344 30.39 7.93 26.54
N ILE A 345 30.75 7.90 25.26
CA ILE A 345 29.86 8.23 24.13
C ILE A 345 28.62 7.31 24.12
N LEU A 346 28.79 6.01 24.36
CA LEU A 346 27.67 5.07 24.50
C LEU A 346 26.80 5.32 25.75
N SER A 347 27.30 5.98 26.80
CA SER A 347 26.46 6.35 27.95
C SER A 347 25.50 7.51 27.61
N LEU A 348 25.92 8.41 26.73
CA LEU A 348 25.15 9.57 26.26
C LEU A 348 23.96 9.18 25.35
N ASP A 349 23.92 7.96 24.79
CA ASP A 349 22.77 7.41 24.04
C ASP A 349 21.47 7.51 24.87
N SER A 350 21.58 7.37 26.19
CA SER A 350 20.44 7.44 27.12
C SER A 350 19.83 8.84 27.26
N LEU A 351 20.58 9.89 26.88
CA LEU A 351 20.15 11.28 26.90
C LEU A 351 19.62 11.75 25.54
N GLY A 352 19.91 11.01 24.46
CA GLY A 352 19.51 11.38 23.09
C GLY A 352 20.27 12.56 22.49
N LEU A 353 21.42 12.93 23.05
CA LEU A 353 22.21 14.13 22.69
C LEU A 353 23.25 13.80 21.61
N LEU A 354 22.77 13.53 20.40
CA LEU A 354 23.57 12.99 19.30
C LEU A 354 24.69 13.95 18.81
N ASP A 355 24.44 15.25 18.78
CA ASP A 355 25.44 16.24 18.36
C ASP A 355 26.61 16.30 19.36
N ILE A 356 26.30 16.16 20.66
CA ILE A 356 27.30 16.11 21.71
C ILE A 356 28.12 14.81 21.58
N GLN A 357 27.49 13.67 21.30
CA GLN A 357 28.20 12.42 21.00
C GLN A 357 29.17 12.55 19.82
N LEU A 358 28.75 13.21 18.73
CA LEU A 358 29.59 13.46 17.57
C LEU A 358 30.75 14.40 17.90
N ALA A 359 30.50 15.47 18.66
CA ALA A 359 31.53 16.37 19.15
C ALA A 359 32.57 15.64 20.01
N TRP A 360 32.15 14.75 20.92
CA TRP A 360 33.08 13.94 21.73
C TRP A 360 34.00 13.05 20.88
N VAL A 361 33.53 12.58 19.71
CA VAL A 361 34.39 11.89 18.74
C VAL A 361 35.35 12.86 18.04
N GLN A 362 34.87 14.01 17.57
CA GLN A 362 35.70 15.00 16.88
C GLN A 362 36.86 15.49 17.77
N TYR A 363 36.56 15.87 19.01
CA TYR A 363 37.57 16.30 19.99
C TYR A 363 38.46 15.13 20.47
N GLY A 364 37.92 13.90 20.60
CA GLY A 364 38.75 12.73 20.83
C GLY A 364 39.76 12.49 19.69
N ALA A 365 39.32 12.64 18.44
CA ALA A 365 40.18 12.47 17.27
C ALA A 365 41.23 13.58 17.15
N SER A 366 40.88 14.85 17.40
CA SER A 366 41.86 15.96 17.39
C SER A 366 42.93 15.80 18.48
N LEU A 367 42.55 15.27 19.65
CA LEU A 367 43.44 14.93 20.76
C LEU A 367 44.26 13.63 20.53
N GLY A 368 44.22 13.05 19.33
CA GLY A 368 45.07 11.93 18.92
C GLY A 368 44.60 10.55 19.38
N VAL A 369 43.34 10.40 19.81
CA VAL A 369 42.79 9.10 20.24
C VAL A 369 42.59 8.18 19.02
N PRO A 370 43.24 7.01 18.96
CA PRO A 370 43.24 6.18 17.76
C PRO A 370 41.91 5.43 17.57
N SER A 371 41.52 5.21 16.31
CA SER A 371 40.41 4.34 15.90
C SER A 371 39.01 4.79 16.40
N LEU A 372 38.79 6.10 16.53
CA LEU A 372 37.44 6.67 16.70
C LEU A 372 36.70 6.88 15.36
N ASP A 373 37.41 6.78 14.22
CA ASP A 373 36.88 7.09 12.88
C ASP A 373 35.58 6.35 12.54
N GLU A 374 35.51 5.05 12.83
CA GLU A 374 34.30 4.22 12.57
C GLU A 374 33.11 4.65 13.43
N LEU A 375 33.36 5.14 14.64
CA LEU A 375 32.33 5.66 15.53
C LEU A 375 31.83 7.04 15.06
N GLY A 376 32.73 7.90 14.56
CA GLY A 376 32.38 9.19 13.97
C GLY A 376 31.60 9.05 12.65
N GLU A 377 31.98 8.11 11.80
CA GLU A 377 31.22 7.72 10.62
C GLU A 377 29.82 7.19 10.97
N ASP A 378 29.68 6.36 12.01
CA ASP A 378 28.36 5.87 12.47
C ASP A 378 27.48 7.03 12.98
N LEU A 379 28.03 7.90 13.83
CA LEU A 379 27.30 9.02 14.43
C LEU A 379 26.94 10.09 13.42
N SER A 380 27.83 10.40 12.46
CA SER A 380 27.53 11.34 11.38
C SER A 380 26.44 10.82 10.45
N LEU A 381 26.46 9.53 10.08
CA LEU A 381 25.36 8.92 9.30
C LEU A 381 24.05 8.89 10.11
N LEU A 382 24.11 8.54 11.40
CA LEU A 382 22.95 8.57 12.30
C LEU A 382 22.38 9.99 12.45
N SER A 383 23.22 11.02 12.55
CA SER A 383 22.78 12.43 12.63
C SER A 383 21.99 12.84 11.39
N ARG A 384 22.38 12.31 10.21
CA ARG A 384 21.61 12.50 8.99
C ARG A 384 20.28 11.77 8.99
N LEU A 385 20.19 10.59 9.61
CA LEU A 385 18.91 9.89 9.78
C LEU A 385 17.99 10.62 10.76
N VAL A 386 18.56 11.21 11.81
CA VAL A 386 17.84 11.84 12.92
C VAL A 386 17.32 13.23 12.55
N TYR A 387 18.16 14.08 11.94
CA TYR A 387 17.82 15.49 11.63
C TYR A 387 17.47 15.76 10.16
N ASP A 388 18.12 15.06 9.24
CA ASP A 388 18.07 15.33 7.80
C ASP A 388 16.90 14.56 7.13
N ALA A 389 16.50 13.41 7.69
CA ALA A 389 15.41 12.58 7.17
C ALA A 389 14.04 12.92 7.77
N ASN A 390 12.96 12.69 7.00
CA ASN A 390 11.60 13.06 7.38
C ASN A 390 10.94 12.09 8.40
N LEU A 391 11.61 11.74 9.50
CA LEU A 391 11.08 10.80 10.50
C LEU A 391 9.93 11.41 11.31
N THR A 392 8.97 10.56 11.72
CA THR A 392 7.99 10.93 12.75
C THR A 392 8.62 10.89 14.14
N PRO A 393 8.11 11.64 15.14
CA PRO A 393 8.68 11.63 16.50
C PRO A 393 8.74 10.21 17.12
N ASP A 394 7.74 9.36 16.84
CA ASP A 394 7.70 7.96 17.29
C ASP A 394 8.73 7.06 16.60
N GLN A 395 9.18 7.42 15.39
CA GLN A 395 10.28 6.74 14.70
C GLN A 395 11.63 7.26 15.21
N HIS A 396 11.77 8.58 15.35
CA HIS A 396 12.97 9.25 15.86
C HIS A 396 13.38 8.72 17.24
N ALA A 397 12.42 8.53 18.16
CA ALA A 397 12.68 7.98 19.50
C ALA A 397 13.23 6.54 19.53
N LYS A 398 13.31 5.84 18.40
CA LYS A 398 13.89 4.48 18.29
C LYS A 398 15.35 4.49 17.83
N TRP A 399 15.83 5.59 17.25
CA TRP A 399 17.15 5.67 16.64
C TRP A 399 18.18 6.24 17.62
N ASN A 400 18.98 5.34 18.18
CA ASN A 400 20.20 5.64 18.94
C ASN A 400 21.36 4.82 18.36
N LEU A 401 22.60 5.06 18.81
CA LEU A 401 23.78 4.39 18.25
C LEU A 401 23.74 2.88 18.48
N THR A 402 23.24 2.42 19.64
CA THR A 402 23.07 0.99 19.93
C THR A 402 22.10 0.28 18.98
N PHE A 403 20.96 0.90 18.63
CA PHE A 403 20.03 0.35 17.64
C PHE A 403 20.58 0.47 16.22
N TRP A 404 21.21 1.58 15.86
CA TRP A 404 21.87 1.78 14.56
C TRP A 404 22.87 0.67 14.24
N ARG A 405 23.72 0.30 15.20
CA ARG A 405 24.70 -0.79 15.06
C ARG A 405 24.10 -2.19 15.01
N ALA A 406 22.87 -2.36 15.50
CA ALA A 406 22.14 -3.63 15.45
C ALA A 406 21.23 -3.77 14.20
N ALA A 407 20.88 -2.65 13.56
CA ALA A 407 20.03 -2.62 12.37
C ALA A 407 20.73 -3.20 11.13
N THR A 408 19.95 -3.80 10.23
CA THR A 408 20.52 -4.25 8.95
C THR A 408 20.63 -3.08 7.96
N GLN A 409 21.47 -3.26 6.92
CA GLN A 409 21.59 -2.28 5.85
C GLN A 409 20.24 -1.93 5.19
N GLY A 410 19.35 -2.91 5.06
CA GLY A 410 18.00 -2.70 4.53
C GLY A 410 17.13 -1.89 5.48
N ASP A 411 17.21 -2.12 6.79
CA ASP A 411 16.44 -1.37 7.79
C ASP A 411 16.84 0.11 7.81
N ILE A 412 18.14 0.40 7.70
CA ILE A 412 18.68 1.76 7.65
C ILE A 412 18.23 2.49 6.37
N ILE A 413 18.32 1.84 5.20
CA ILE A 413 17.85 2.43 3.94
C ILE A 413 16.33 2.67 3.96
N ASN A 414 15.57 1.73 4.51
CA ASN A 414 14.12 1.89 4.71
C ASN A 414 13.81 3.03 5.69
N ALA A 415 14.65 3.27 6.71
CA ALA A 415 14.49 4.38 7.64
C ALA A 415 14.68 5.74 6.96
N TYR A 416 15.74 5.89 6.14
CA TYR A 416 15.96 7.10 5.35
C TYR A 416 14.81 7.43 4.38
N LEU A 417 14.09 6.40 3.91
CA LEU A 417 12.99 6.53 2.94
C LEU A 417 11.58 6.43 3.56
N ALA A 418 11.47 6.28 4.89
CA ALA A 418 10.25 5.81 5.57
C ALA A 418 9.01 6.68 5.33
N ASN A 419 9.19 7.99 5.19
CA ASN A 419 8.12 8.95 4.91
C ASN A 419 8.42 9.81 3.66
N SER A 420 9.29 9.33 2.75
CA SER A 420 9.59 10.03 1.50
C SER A 420 8.35 10.09 0.60
N THR A 421 8.15 11.24 -0.03
CA THR A 421 7.03 11.51 -0.93
C THR A 421 7.48 11.41 -2.39
N SER A 422 6.56 11.21 -3.33
CA SER A 422 6.87 11.12 -4.77
C SER A 422 7.89 12.19 -5.27
N PRO A 423 7.76 13.50 -4.95
CA PRO A 423 8.79 14.48 -5.32
C PRO A 423 10.07 14.44 -4.47
N SER A 424 10.06 13.95 -3.23
CA SER A 424 11.23 13.96 -2.35
C SER A 424 12.14 12.74 -2.51
N VAL A 425 11.61 11.55 -2.85
CA VAL A 425 12.35 10.27 -2.91
C VAL A 425 13.67 10.38 -3.70
N VAL A 426 13.68 11.06 -4.84
CA VAL A 426 14.88 11.24 -5.68
C VAL A 426 15.95 12.06 -4.96
N GLY A 427 15.55 13.11 -4.24
CA GLY A 427 16.44 13.93 -3.41
C GLY A 427 16.91 13.19 -2.17
N ASP A 428 16.01 12.48 -1.50
CA ASP A 428 16.30 11.68 -0.30
C ASP A 428 17.29 10.54 -0.61
N ILE A 429 17.15 9.84 -1.75
CA ILE A 429 18.13 8.84 -2.22
C ILE A 429 19.50 9.50 -2.45
N LYS A 430 19.57 10.64 -3.15
CA LYS A 430 20.83 11.33 -3.44
C LYS A 430 21.52 11.91 -2.19
N ARG A 431 20.75 12.44 -1.23
CA ARG A 431 21.24 13.12 -0.02
C ARG A 431 21.53 12.18 1.14
N LEU A 432 20.79 11.08 1.28
CA LEU A 432 20.84 10.20 2.45
C LEU A 432 21.39 8.82 2.10
N VAL A 433 20.79 8.14 1.12
CA VAL A 433 21.12 6.74 0.78
C VAL A 433 22.48 6.64 0.09
N MET A 434 22.78 7.51 -0.88
CA MET A 434 24.04 7.47 -1.63
C MET A 434 25.29 7.70 -0.74
N PRO A 435 25.34 8.71 0.16
CA PRO A 435 26.45 8.86 1.09
C PRO A 435 26.62 7.66 2.03
N TYR A 436 25.52 7.10 2.54
CA TYR A 436 25.54 5.89 3.35
C TYR A 436 26.19 4.70 2.61
N LEU A 437 25.81 4.46 1.35
CA LEU A 437 26.39 3.39 0.54
C LEU A 437 27.88 3.62 0.23
N TYR A 438 28.31 4.86 0.01
CA TYR A 438 29.72 5.20 -0.20
C TYR A 438 30.58 4.96 1.07
N VAL A 439 30.06 5.29 2.26
CA VAL A 439 30.75 4.96 3.53
C VAL A 439 30.85 3.44 3.72
N LEU A 440 29.82 2.66 3.34
CA LEU A 440 29.90 1.19 3.39
C LEU A 440 30.94 0.62 2.42
N GLU A 441 31.05 1.16 1.20
CA GLU A 441 32.04 0.74 0.21
C GLU A 441 33.47 1.04 0.69
N THR A 442 33.73 2.29 1.12
CA THR A 442 35.05 2.69 1.65
C THR A 442 35.44 1.93 2.92
N ARG A 443 34.49 1.62 3.82
CA ARG A 443 34.72 0.68 4.95
C ARG A 443 35.12 -0.71 4.48
N ALA A 444 34.44 -1.26 3.48
CA ALA A 444 34.75 -2.57 2.94
C ALA A 444 36.14 -2.60 2.28
N GLU A 445 36.55 -1.53 1.59
CA GLU A 445 37.91 -1.36 1.08
C GLU A 445 38.96 -1.28 2.20
N ARG A 446 38.73 -0.46 3.24
CA ARG A 446 39.63 -0.36 4.42
C ARG A 446 39.80 -1.71 5.12
N ALA A 447 38.73 -2.51 5.19
CA ALA A 447 38.75 -3.88 5.75
C ALA A 447 39.34 -4.95 4.81
N GLY A 448 39.82 -4.58 3.61
CA GLY A 448 40.39 -5.51 2.63
C GLY A 448 39.38 -6.43 1.94
N LYS A 449 38.08 -6.09 2.00
CA LYS A 449 36.95 -6.84 1.42
C LYS A 449 36.19 -5.99 0.39
N ALA A 450 36.92 -5.36 -0.52
CA ALA A 450 36.31 -4.51 -1.56
C ALA A 450 35.30 -5.30 -2.41
N ASP A 451 34.04 -4.84 -2.43
CA ASP A 451 32.98 -5.33 -3.31
C ASP A 451 32.44 -4.17 -4.16
N PRO A 452 32.92 -4.00 -5.41
CA PRO A 452 32.52 -2.89 -6.27
C PRO A 452 31.06 -3.00 -6.75
N SER A 453 30.38 -4.12 -6.47
CA SER A 453 28.96 -4.31 -6.78
C SER A 453 28.03 -3.95 -5.61
N LEU A 454 28.58 -3.63 -4.43
CA LEU A 454 27.79 -3.40 -3.21
C LEU A 454 26.84 -2.21 -3.35
N MET A 455 27.34 -1.06 -3.84
CA MET A 455 26.52 0.14 -4.03
C MET A 455 25.36 -0.12 -5.00
N GLU A 456 25.65 -0.68 -6.18
CA GLU A 456 24.61 -0.99 -7.19
C GLU A 456 23.59 -2.01 -6.64
N ARG A 457 24.06 -3.09 -6.01
CA ARG A 457 23.19 -4.14 -5.45
C ARG A 457 22.27 -3.59 -4.37
N SER A 458 22.80 -2.85 -3.39
CA SER A 458 21.99 -2.27 -2.30
C SER A 458 21.02 -1.20 -2.80
N LEU A 459 21.39 -0.42 -3.81
CA LEU A 459 20.50 0.56 -4.45
C LEU A 459 19.38 -0.12 -5.26
N HIS A 460 19.69 -1.17 -6.03
CA HIS A 460 18.70 -1.99 -6.71
C HIS A 460 17.74 -2.65 -5.70
N ASP A 461 18.28 -3.21 -4.60
CA ASP A 461 17.51 -3.80 -3.52
C ASP A 461 16.53 -2.82 -2.86
N ALA A 462 16.92 -1.55 -2.73
CA ALA A 462 16.07 -0.48 -2.21
C ALA A 462 14.96 -0.09 -3.20
N ILE A 463 15.27 0.05 -4.49
CA ILE A 463 14.29 0.34 -5.54
C ILE A 463 13.24 -0.78 -5.62
N LEU A 464 13.67 -2.03 -5.50
CA LEU A 464 12.78 -3.21 -5.54
C LEU A 464 11.89 -3.35 -4.29
N SER A 465 12.18 -2.66 -3.19
CA SER A 465 11.32 -2.59 -2.00
C SER A 465 10.40 -1.36 -1.97
N LEU A 466 10.56 -0.39 -2.87
CA LEU A 466 9.67 0.78 -2.94
C LEU A 466 8.29 0.42 -3.54
N PRO A 467 7.19 1.02 -3.05
CA PRO A 467 5.90 0.94 -3.72
C PRO A 467 5.95 1.68 -5.07
N LEU A 468 5.12 1.27 -6.04
CA LEU A 468 5.21 1.76 -7.43
C LEU A 468 5.12 3.28 -7.56
N GLN A 469 4.33 3.94 -6.72
CA GLN A 469 4.18 5.41 -6.70
C GLN A 469 5.48 6.15 -6.33
N LEU A 470 6.33 5.54 -5.49
CA LEU A 470 7.63 6.09 -5.09
C LEU A 470 8.76 5.61 -6.02
N ALA A 471 8.59 4.47 -6.68
CA ALA A 471 9.52 3.98 -7.69
C ALA A 471 9.47 4.78 -9.01
N LEU A 472 8.30 5.25 -9.45
CA LEU A 472 8.16 6.03 -10.70
C LEU A 472 9.14 7.23 -10.78
N PRO A 473 9.22 8.15 -9.80
CA PRO A 473 10.21 9.23 -9.79
C PRO A 473 11.66 8.77 -9.95
N VAL A 474 12.02 7.59 -9.43
CA VAL A 474 13.37 7.01 -9.57
C VAL A 474 13.63 6.54 -11.00
N PHE A 475 12.62 5.98 -11.67
CA PHE A 475 12.69 5.66 -13.10
C PHE A 475 12.73 6.93 -13.96
N GLU A 476 11.97 7.97 -13.61
CA GLU A 476 12.03 9.26 -14.31
C GLU A 476 13.42 9.91 -14.20
N ALA A 477 14.03 9.88 -13.02
CA ALA A 477 15.40 10.32 -12.77
C ALA A 477 16.47 9.36 -13.34
N SER A 478 16.09 8.25 -13.98
CA SER A 478 16.99 7.28 -14.62
C SER A 478 16.76 7.14 -16.13
N LYS A 479 16.00 8.07 -16.75
CA LYS A 479 15.73 8.10 -18.19
C LYS A 479 17.01 8.18 -19.02
N ALA A 480 17.03 7.47 -20.14
CA ALA A 480 18.14 7.47 -21.10
C ALA A 480 18.42 8.86 -21.75
N THR A 481 17.53 9.83 -21.59
CA THR A 481 17.67 11.22 -22.05
C THR A 481 18.45 12.13 -21.08
N ILE A 482 18.62 11.72 -19.82
CA ILE A 482 19.29 12.49 -18.76
C ILE A 482 20.82 12.21 -18.82
N PRO A 483 21.71 13.19 -18.55
CA PRO A 483 23.15 12.94 -18.48
C PRO A 483 23.51 11.91 -17.39
N ILE A 484 24.51 11.06 -17.67
CA ILE A 484 24.87 9.90 -16.83
C ILE A 484 25.26 10.30 -15.39
N SER A 485 25.78 11.52 -15.19
CA SER A 485 26.12 12.09 -13.88
C SER A 485 24.91 12.31 -12.98
N GLU A 486 23.75 12.65 -13.55
CA GLU A 486 22.54 12.98 -12.79
C GLU A 486 21.63 11.77 -12.55
N ARG A 487 21.83 10.67 -13.30
CA ARG A 487 21.02 9.45 -13.20
C ARG A 487 21.24 8.74 -11.87
N ILE A 488 20.15 8.22 -11.29
CA ILE A 488 20.24 7.29 -10.16
C ILE A 488 20.76 5.93 -10.65
N VAL A 489 20.11 5.31 -11.63
CA VAL A 489 20.58 4.07 -12.26
C VAL A 489 21.30 4.41 -13.57
N LYS A 490 22.62 4.17 -13.61
CA LYS A 490 23.48 4.57 -14.75
C LYS A 490 23.35 3.66 -15.98
N ASN A 491 23.00 2.39 -15.78
CA ASN A 491 22.95 1.37 -16.85
C ASN A 491 21.52 1.12 -17.33
N ASP A 492 21.23 1.49 -18.58
CA ASP A 492 19.93 1.34 -19.25
C ASP A 492 19.38 -0.11 -19.23
N LEU A 493 20.24 -1.12 -19.27
CA LEU A 493 19.83 -2.52 -19.16
C LEU A 493 19.32 -2.85 -17.75
N ASN A 494 19.93 -2.27 -16.72
CA ASN A 494 19.49 -2.45 -15.34
C ASN A 494 18.19 -1.67 -15.06
N VAL A 495 17.99 -0.49 -15.67
CA VAL A 495 16.70 0.23 -15.65
C VAL A 495 15.56 -0.66 -16.16
N ALA A 496 15.74 -1.29 -17.33
CA ALA A 496 14.74 -2.20 -17.89
C ALA A 496 14.50 -3.45 -17.02
N ARG A 497 15.56 -4.07 -16.48
CA ARG A 497 15.45 -5.23 -15.57
C ARG A 497 14.71 -4.89 -14.26
N LEU A 498 15.00 -3.73 -13.66
CA LEU A 498 14.32 -3.23 -12.47
C LEU A 498 12.85 -2.94 -12.76
N ALA A 499 12.54 -2.29 -13.88
CA ALA A 499 11.16 -2.00 -14.25
C ALA A 499 10.36 -3.30 -14.49
N LEU A 500 10.90 -4.26 -15.25
CA LEU A 500 10.28 -5.57 -15.43
C LEU A 500 10.03 -6.28 -14.08
N ALA A 501 11.00 -6.23 -13.16
CA ALA A 501 10.89 -6.81 -11.82
C ALA A 501 9.82 -6.12 -10.95
N CYS A 502 9.79 -4.78 -10.91
CA CYS A 502 8.80 -4.02 -10.14
C CYS A 502 7.38 -4.18 -10.72
N LEU A 503 7.23 -4.14 -12.05
CA LEU A 503 5.92 -4.19 -12.72
C LEU A 503 5.28 -5.58 -12.61
N TYR A 504 6.02 -6.65 -12.93
CA TYR A 504 5.51 -8.01 -12.76
C TYR A 504 5.47 -8.46 -11.29
N GLY A 505 6.31 -7.86 -10.43
CA GLY A 505 6.35 -8.10 -8.99
C GLY A 505 5.28 -7.37 -8.18
N SER A 506 4.56 -6.40 -8.75
CA SER A 506 3.51 -5.64 -8.06
C SER A 506 2.24 -6.46 -7.80
N GLU A 507 1.65 -6.29 -6.61
CA GLU A 507 0.40 -6.94 -6.22
C GLU A 507 -0.83 -6.04 -6.32
N GLU A 508 -0.64 -4.73 -6.49
CA GLU A 508 -1.71 -3.73 -6.53
C GLU A 508 -2.67 -3.97 -7.73
N LYS A 509 -3.97 -3.73 -7.52
CA LYS A 509 -5.05 -3.98 -8.50
C LYS A 509 -5.89 -2.74 -8.80
N GLU A 510 -5.50 -1.58 -8.29
CA GLU A 510 -6.30 -0.36 -8.38
C GLU A 510 -6.18 0.31 -9.75
N SER A 511 -7.21 1.06 -10.16
CA SER A 511 -7.26 1.62 -11.52
C SER A 511 -6.20 2.69 -11.77
N TYR A 512 -5.70 3.39 -10.75
CA TYR A 512 -4.63 4.38 -10.92
C TYR A 512 -3.28 3.72 -11.25
N VAL A 513 -3.07 2.48 -10.79
CA VAL A 513 -1.78 1.76 -10.86
C VAL A 513 -1.33 1.60 -12.30
N TRP A 514 -2.28 1.33 -13.20
CA TRP A 514 -2.02 1.21 -14.64
C TRP A 514 -1.41 2.48 -15.23
N SER A 515 -1.85 3.67 -14.80
CA SER A 515 -1.24 4.93 -15.22
C SER A 515 0.21 5.02 -14.75
N THR A 516 0.50 4.65 -13.51
CA THR A 516 1.87 4.61 -12.96
C THR A 516 2.74 3.59 -13.70
N MET A 517 2.19 2.39 -14.00
CA MET A 517 2.89 1.34 -14.73
C MET A 517 3.23 1.77 -16.17
N SER A 518 2.30 2.41 -16.88
CA SER A 518 2.55 3.00 -18.20
C SER A 518 3.59 4.13 -18.13
N SER A 519 3.53 5.00 -17.12
CA SER A 519 4.55 6.05 -16.94
C SER A 519 5.94 5.47 -16.66
N ILE A 520 6.06 4.39 -15.90
CA ILE A 520 7.34 3.66 -15.72
C ILE A 520 7.82 3.09 -17.05
N PHE A 521 6.93 2.51 -17.86
CA PHE A 521 7.26 1.99 -19.19
C PHE A 521 7.73 3.10 -20.15
N GLU A 522 7.10 4.28 -20.13
CA GLU A 522 7.54 5.46 -20.90
C GLU A 522 8.93 6.01 -20.47
N CYS A 523 9.46 5.60 -19.30
CA CYS A 523 10.82 5.94 -18.88
C CYS A 523 11.90 5.03 -19.49
N LEU A 524 11.52 3.92 -20.13
CA LEU A 524 12.45 2.89 -20.59
C LEU A 524 13.18 3.27 -21.89
N PRO A 525 14.41 2.79 -22.08
CA PRO A 525 15.15 3.00 -23.32
C PRO A 525 14.45 2.31 -24.51
N VAL A 526 14.29 3.02 -25.61
CA VAL A 526 13.82 2.45 -26.88
C VAL A 526 14.99 1.75 -27.57
N TRP A 527 14.78 0.50 -27.98
CA TRP A 527 15.79 -0.33 -28.65
C TRP A 527 15.34 -0.75 -30.04
N GLU A 528 15.99 -0.23 -31.08
CA GLU A 528 15.74 -0.65 -32.46
C GLU A 528 16.54 -1.91 -32.81
N LEU A 529 15.85 -3.05 -32.90
CA LEU A 529 16.42 -4.31 -33.38
C LEU A 529 16.50 -4.31 -34.92
N SER A 530 17.53 -3.69 -35.47
CA SER A 530 17.75 -3.65 -36.91
C SER A 530 18.31 -5.00 -37.44
N GLY A 531 17.46 -5.82 -38.06
CA GLY A 531 17.90 -6.89 -38.99
C GLY A 531 17.65 -8.35 -38.59
N SER A 532 16.73 -8.65 -37.68
CA SER A 532 16.34 -10.02 -37.33
C SER A 532 15.34 -10.64 -38.33
N ASP A 533 15.36 -11.98 -38.45
CA ASP A 533 14.40 -12.75 -39.24
C ASP A 533 13.09 -12.92 -38.44
N PRO A 534 11.91 -12.53 -38.98
CA PRO A 534 10.64 -12.64 -38.27
C PRO A 534 10.30 -14.06 -37.79
N GLY A 535 10.80 -15.11 -38.45
CA GLY A 535 10.65 -16.49 -37.97
C GLY A 535 11.40 -16.74 -36.67
N SER A 536 12.67 -16.31 -36.61
CA SER A 536 13.51 -16.42 -35.41
C SER A 536 12.98 -15.55 -34.28
N ASP A 537 12.45 -14.36 -34.58
CA ASP A 537 11.86 -13.47 -33.58
C ASP A 537 10.63 -14.07 -32.91
N SER A 538 9.78 -14.78 -33.67
CA SER A 538 8.60 -15.46 -33.11
C SER A 538 8.97 -16.61 -32.16
N GLU A 539 10.05 -17.34 -32.44
CA GLU A 539 10.54 -18.40 -31.53
C GLU A 539 11.17 -17.80 -30.27
N LEU A 540 11.89 -16.68 -30.40
CA LEU A 540 12.49 -15.95 -29.28
C LEU A 540 11.44 -15.28 -28.38
N THR A 541 10.38 -14.68 -28.92
CA THR A 541 9.26 -14.14 -28.11
C THR A 541 8.51 -15.28 -27.40
N ALA A 542 8.24 -16.39 -28.08
CA ALA A 542 7.55 -17.53 -27.49
C ALA A 542 8.35 -18.21 -26.36
N THR A 543 9.67 -18.34 -26.51
CA THR A 543 10.54 -18.96 -25.48
C THR A 543 10.79 -18.04 -24.29
N THR A 544 10.96 -16.72 -24.52
CA THR A 544 11.09 -15.74 -23.42
C THR A 544 9.80 -15.64 -22.61
N LEU A 545 8.64 -15.58 -23.27
CA LEU A 545 7.32 -15.62 -22.61
C LEU A 545 7.17 -16.87 -21.73
N ASP A 546 7.51 -18.05 -22.26
CA ASP A 546 7.38 -19.33 -21.54
C ASP A 546 8.31 -19.41 -20.32
N SER A 547 9.53 -18.89 -20.46
CA SER A 547 10.53 -18.84 -19.39
C SER A 547 10.06 -17.95 -18.23
N ILE A 548 9.56 -16.75 -18.56
CA ILE A 548 9.02 -15.82 -17.57
C ILE A 548 7.74 -16.40 -16.93
N ALA A 549 6.80 -16.91 -17.72
CA ALA A 549 5.54 -17.47 -17.21
C ALA A 549 5.76 -18.70 -16.32
N THR A 550 6.75 -19.55 -16.65
CA THR A 550 7.12 -20.71 -15.83
C THR A 550 7.73 -20.28 -14.50
N PHE A 551 8.60 -19.26 -14.48
CA PHE A 551 9.18 -18.71 -13.24
C PHE A 551 8.13 -18.02 -12.36
N VAL A 552 7.18 -17.30 -12.97
CA VAL A 552 6.10 -16.58 -12.28
C VAL A 552 4.99 -17.52 -11.76
N ARG A 553 4.91 -18.77 -12.25
CA ARG A 553 3.91 -19.75 -11.82
C ARG A 553 4.33 -20.40 -10.50
N PRO A 554 3.52 -20.29 -9.41
CA PRO A 554 3.90 -20.86 -8.12
C PRO A 554 4.00 -22.39 -8.21
N THR A 555 5.10 -22.94 -7.69
CA THR A 555 5.40 -24.39 -7.71
C THR A 555 4.40 -25.23 -6.91
N SER A 556 3.66 -24.61 -5.98
CA SER A 556 2.59 -25.21 -5.19
C SER A 556 1.58 -24.13 -4.80
N ALA A 557 0.32 -24.51 -4.60
CA ALA A 557 -0.76 -23.60 -4.19
C ALA A 557 -0.56 -22.95 -2.81
N SER A 558 0.44 -23.38 -2.04
CA SER A 558 0.83 -22.81 -0.74
C SER A 558 2.14 -21.99 -0.80
N ALA A 559 2.81 -21.90 -1.95
CA ALA A 559 4.03 -21.12 -2.09
C ALA A 559 3.70 -19.63 -2.31
N PRO A 560 4.41 -18.68 -1.68
CA PRO A 560 4.25 -17.26 -1.98
C PRO A 560 4.62 -16.98 -3.45
N PRO A 561 4.03 -15.93 -4.07
CA PRO A 561 4.46 -15.48 -5.39
C PRO A 561 5.92 -14.98 -5.33
N PRO A 562 6.68 -15.04 -6.45
CA PRO A 562 8.04 -14.50 -6.47
C PRO A 562 8.03 -13.00 -6.19
N THR A 563 8.98 -12.57 -5.36
CA THR A 563 9.17 -11.16 -5.01
C THR A 563 9.78 -10.39 -6.19
N PRO A 564 9.71 -9.04 -6.19
CA PRO A 564 10.47 -8.23 -7.15
C PRO A 564 11.97 -8.58 -7.17
N LYS A 565 12.55 -8.95 -6.03
CA LYS A 565 13.97 -9.35 -5.93
C LYS A 565 14.26 -10.66 -6.67
N ASP A 566 13.40 -11.67 -6.51
CA ASP A 566 13.52 -12.94 -7.23
C ASP A 566 13.39 -12.74 -8.75
N LEU A 567 12.46 -11.87 -9.17
CA LEU A 567 12.28 -11.49 -10.57
C LEU A 567 13.50 -10.74 -11.13
N PHE A 568 14.08 -9.81 -10.36
CA PHE A 568 15.30 -9.11 -10.79
C PHE A 568 16.48 -10.07 -10.99
N LEU A 569 16.67 -11.04 -10.08
CA LEU A 569 17.67 -12.10 -10.21
C LEU A 569 17.44 -12.97 -11.47
N PHE A 570 16.18 -13.22 -11.83
CA PHE A 570 15.82 -13.91 -13.08
C PHE A 570 16.11 -13.06 -14.34
N PHE A 571 15.82 -11.75 -14.32
CA PHE A 571 16.05 -10.85 -15.47
C PHE A 571 17.52 -10.45 -15.64
N HIS A 572 18.35 -10.52 -14.59
CA HIS A 572 19.76 -10.13 -14.62
C HIS A 572 20.62 -10.90 -15.66
N PRO A 573 20.60 -12.24 -15.75
CA PRO A 573 21.39 -13.00 -16.74
C PRO A 573 20.84 -12.93 -18.18
N LEU A 574 19.66 -12.34 -18.42
CA LEU A 574 19.08 -12.34 -19.76
C LEU A 574 19.89 -11.47 -20.75
N PRO A 575 20.11 -11.96 -21.97
CA PRO A 575 20.76 -11.18 -23.03
C PRO A 575 19.83 -10.08 -23.54
N PHE A 576 20.43 -9.04 -24.14
CA PHE A 576 19.74 -7.89 -24.71
C PHE A 576 18.54 -8.26 -25.59
N ALA A 577 18.71 -9.22 -26.51
CA ALA A 577 17.65 -9.65 -27.41
C ALA A 577 16.45 -10.30 -26.69
N SER A 578 16.65 -10.97 -25.55
CA SER A 578 15.55 -11.49 -24.74
C SER A 578 14.90 -10.40 -23.89
N LEU A 579 15.69 -9.44 -23.42
CA LEU A 579 15.23 -8.30 -22.63
C LEU A 579 14.34 -7.37 -23.46
N SER A 580 14.70 -7.08 -24.72
CA SER A 580 13.86 -6.33 -25.65
C SER A 580 12.52 -7.02 -25.92
N ARG A 581 12.52 -8.35 -26.15
CA ARG A 581 11.25 -9.09 -26.31
C ARG A 581 10.41 -9.11 -25.04
N ALA A 582 11.01 -9.09 -23.86
CA ALA A 582 10.27 -8.92 -22.61
C ALA A 582 9.61 -7.53 -22.49
N LEU A 583 10.17 -6.49 -23.09
CA LEU A 583 9.54 -5.16 -23.20
C LEU A 583 8.40 -5.14 -24.24
N ASP A 584 8.58 -5.77 -25.42
CA ASP A 584 7.51 -5.95 -26.42
C ASP A 584 6.28 -6.67 -25.80
N ILE A 585 6.55 -7.70 -24.98
CA ILE A 585 5.51 -8.45 -24.25
C ILE A 585 4.86 -7.58 -23.16
N LEU A 586 5.64 -6.77 -22.45
CA LEU A 586 5.15 -5.88 -21.41
C LEU A 586 4.19 -4.82 -21.97
N ASP A 587 4.48 -4.22 -23.13
CA ASP A 587 3.62 -3.22 -23.77
C ASP A 587 2.21 -3.79 -24.05
N VAL A 588 2.14 -4.96 -24.68
CA VAL A 588 0.87 -5.67 -24.96
C VAL A 588 0.15 -6.08 -23.67
N HIS A 589 0.86 -6.44 -22.60
CA HIS A 589 0.27 -6.71 -21.30
C HIS A 589 -0.24 -5.43 -20.60
N LEU A 590 0.41 -4.28 -20.78
CA LEU A 590 -0.05 -2.99 -20.26
C LEU A 590 -1.30 -2.51 -20.99
N GLU A 591 -1.34 -2.53 -22.33
CA GLU A 591 -2.57 -2.23 -23.09
C GLU A 591 -3.71 -3.18 -22.68
N SER A 592 -3.41 -4.49 -22.61
CA SER A 592 -4.41 -5.48 -22.20
C SER A 592 -4.94 -5.22 -20.78
N GLY A 593 -4.06 -4.87 -19.85
CA GLY A 593 -4.39 -4.57 -18.47
C GLY A 593 -5.22 -3.30 -18.31
N GLU A 594 -4.88 -2.23 -19.04
CA GLU A 594 -5.64 -0.96 -19.04
C GLU A 594 -7.06 -1.18 -19.59
N ILE A 595 -7.19 -1.93 -20.70
CA ILE A 595 -8.49 -2.32 -21.26
C ILE A 595 -9.31 -3.11 -20.22
N LEU A 596 -8.73 -4.13 -19.61
CA LEU A 596 -9.42 -4.96 -18.61
C LEU A 596 -9.83 -4.13 -17.38
N ALA A 597 -8.98 -3.21 -16.91
CA ALA A 597 -9.28 -2.29 -15.82
C ALA A 597 -10.43 -1.34 -16.15
N ARG A 598 -10.44 -0.75 -17.36
CA ARG A 598 -11.53 0.10 -17.89
C ARG A 598 -12.88 -0.61 -17.85
N TRP A 599 -12.91 -1.90 -18.15
CA TRP A 599 -14.11 -2.75 -18.06
C TRP A 599 -14.35 -3.36 -16.66
N ASN A 600 -13.72 -2.81 -15.62
CA ASN A 600 -13.84 -3.23 -14.22
C ASN A 600 -13.43 -4.71 -13.98
N VAL A 601 -12.47 -5.23 -14.74
CA VAL A 601 -11.82 -6.54 -14.53
C VAL A 601 -10.33 -6.35 -14.32
N ALA A 602 -9.94 -5.52 -13.35
CA ALA A 602 -8.53 -5.31 -13.03
C ALA A 602 -7.87 -6.65 -12.63
N THR A 603 -6.86 -7.04 -13.42
CA THR A 603 -6.00 -8.21 -13.19
C THR A 603 -4.65 -7.74 -12.64
N GLN A 604 -3.70 -8.67 -12.44
CA GLN A 604 -2.29 -8.33 -12.19
C GLN A 604 -1.50 -8.69 -13.47
N LEU A 605 -0.42 -7.95 -13.77
CA LEU A 605 0.47 -8.28 -14.89
C LEU A 605 1.00 -9.73 -14.82
N ARG A 606 1.29 -10.24 -13.62
CA ARG A 606 1.68 -11.64 -13.38
C ARG A 606 0.63 -12.66 -13.82
N PHE A 607 -0.66 -12.32 -13.70
CA PHE A 607 -1.76 -13.20 -14.13
C PHE A 607 -1.83 -13.27 -15.65
N LEU A 608 -1.56 -12.16 -16.37
CA LEU A 608 -1.53 -12.17 -17.84
C LEU A 608 -0.47 -13.15 -18.37
N LEU A 609 0.74 -13.10 -17.81
CA LEU A 609 1.81 -14.09 -18.08
C LEU A 609 1.35 -15.53 -17.83
N GLN A 610 0.80 -15.82 -16.65
CA GLN A 610 0.34 -17.18 -16.29
C GLN A 610 -0.82 -17.66 -17.17
N SER A 611 -1.74 -16.76 -17.56
CA SER A 611 -2.91 -17.07 -18.38
C SER A 611 -2.60 -17.20 -19.88
N SER A 612 -1.42 -16.75 -20.34
CA SER A 612 -1.04 -16.65 -21.76
C SER A 612 -1.23 -17.94 -22.57
N ARG A 613 -1.05 -19.12 -21.96
CA ARG A 613 -1.28 -20.44 -22.59
C ARG A 613 -2.51 -21.20 -22.08
N ASN A 614 -3.31 -20.62 -21.17
CA ASN A 614 -4.47 -21.27 -20.57
C ASN A 614 -5.78 -20.74 -21.18
N SER A 615 -6.29 -21.41 -22.24
CA SER A 615 -7.57 -21.06 -22.87
C SER A 615 -8.74 -20.97 -21.87
N SER A 616 -8.79 -21.84 -20.85
CA SER A 616 -9.84 -21.79 -19.82
C SER A 616 -9.83 -20.48 -19.00
N ASP A 617 -8.65 -20.01 -18.58
CA ASP A 617 -8.51 -18.80 -17.77
C ASP A 617 -8.87 -17.56 -18.58
N GLN A 618 -8.46 -17.52 -19.85
CA GLN A 618 -8.82 -16.45 -20.80
C GLN A 618 -10.32 -16.45 -21.09
N LYS A 619 -10.95 -17.62 -21.25
CA LYS A 619 -12.40 -17.75 -21.41
C LYS A 619 -13.15 -17.22 -20.19
N GLU A 620 -12.73 -17.58 -18.97
CA GLU A 620 -13.30 -17.02 -17.75
C GLU A 620 -13.11 -15.50 -17.67
N LEU A 621 -11.95 -14.98 -18.07
CA LEU A 621 -11.65 -13.55 -18.09
C LEU A 621 -12.58 -12.79 -19.05
N ALA A 622 -12.76 -13.31 -20.26
CA ALA A 622 -13.72 -12.83 -21.25
C ALA A 622 -15.17 -12.87 -20.71
N GLU A 623 -15.60 -13.99 -20.13
CA GLU A 623 -16.94 -14.10 -19.53
C GLU A 623 -17.14 -13.08 -18.39
N LYS A 624 -16.14 -12.87 -17.53
CA LYS A 624 -16.17 -11.86 -16.45
C LYS A 624 -16.25 -10.43 -17.01
N MET A 625 -15.50 -10.13 -18.07
CA MET A 625 -15.49 -8.83 -18.77
C MET A 625 -16.88 -8.46 -19.30
N VAL A 626 -17.54 -9.41 -19.99
CA VAL A 626 -18.86 -9.17 -20.60
C VAL A 626 -19.98 -9.19 -19.55
N ARG A 627 -19.99 -10.16 -18.63
CA ARG A 627 -21.04 -10.28 -17.58
C ARG A 627 -21.09 -9.05 -16.65
N ARG A 628 -19.96 -8.45 -16.30
CA ARG A 628 -19.92 -7.24 -15.44
C ARG A 628 -20.57 -5.99 -16.08
N GLN A 629 -20.75 -5.97 -17.41
CA GLN A 629 -21.44 -4.87 -18.08
C GLN A 629 -22.94 -5.10 -18.23
N GLY A 630 -23.39 -6.36 -18.31
CA GLY A 630 -24.80 -6.71 -18.44
C GLY A 630 -25.66 -6.14 -17.30
N SER A 631 -25.16 -6.18 -16.06
CA SER A 631 -25.88 -5.67 -14.88
C SER A 631 -25.94 -4.13 -14.79
N LYS A 632 -25.08 -3.40 -15.51
CA LYS A 632 -25.02 -1.92 -15.49
C LYS A 632 -25.90 -1.27 -16.56
N GLY A 633 -26.63 -2.05 -17.37
CA GLY A 633 -27.51 -1.50 -18.42
C GLY A 633 -26.75 -0.77 -19.52
N LEU A 634 -25.62 -1.33 -19.98
CA LEU A 634 -24.73 -0.69 -20.95
C LEU A 634 -25.47 -0.34 -22.27
N GLY A 635 -25.29 0.90 -22.74
CA GLY A 635 -25.86 1.39 -24.00
C GLY A 635 -25.14 0.86 -25.24
N GLU A 636 -25.74 1.04 -26.41
CA GLU A 636 -25.25 0.48 -27.69
C GLU A 636 -23.80 0.86 -28.04
N ASP A 637 -23.39 2.11 -27.81
CA ASP A 637 -22.01 2.54 -28.04
C ASP A 637 -21.02 1.94 -27.05
N GLY A 638 -21.48 1.62 -25.83
CA GLY A 638 -20.69 0.87 -24.87
C GLY A 638 -20.46 -0.56 -25.35
N TRP A 639 -21.51 -1.25 -25.80
CA TRP A 639 -21.39 -2.59 -26.38
C TRP A 639 -20.48 -2.61 -27.62
N ARG A 640 -20.56 -1.60 -28.50
CA ARG A 640 -19.62 -1.44 -29.62
C ARG A 640 -18.17 -1.40 -29.14
N ARG A 641 -17.85 -0.49 -28.21
CA ARG A 641 -16.49 -0.35 -27.65
C ARG A 641 -16.02 -1.61 -26.94
N LEU A 642 -16.91 -2.31 -26.22
CA LEU A 642 -16.58 -3.57 -25.56
C LEU A 642 -16.15 -4.64 -26.57
N TRP A 643 -16.81 -4.73 -27.72
CA TRP A 643 -16.38 -5.63 -28.80
C TRP A 643 -15.05 -5.19 -29.40
N ASP A 644 -14.88 -3.90 -29.68
CA ASP A 644 -13.65 -3.38 -30.30
C ASP A 644 -12.43 -3.55 -29.37
N ASP A 645 -12.62 -3.36 -28.06
CA ASP A 645 -11.62 -3.63 -27.01
C ASP A 645 -11.38 -5.15 -26.82
N MET A 646 -12.43 -5.98 -26.85
CA MET A 646 -12.31 -7.44 -26.77
C MET A 646 -11.64 -8.05 -28.02
N ASP A 647 -11.75 -7.38 -29.17
CA ASP A 647 -11.05 -7.77 -30.39
C ASP A 647 -9.55 -7.47 -30.27
N ARG A 648 -9.18 -6.26 -29.82
CA ARG A 648 -7.79 -5.90 -29.49
C ARG A 648 -7.13 -6.87 -28.50
N LEU A 649 -7.87 -7.28 -27.46
CA LEU A 649 -7.36 -8.24 -26.47
C LEU A 649 -6.99 -9.61 -27.06
N GLY A 650 -7.45 -9.98 -28.26
CA GLY A 650 -6.97 -11.20 -28.94
C GLY A 650 -5.57 -11.05 -29.56
N GLY A 651 -5.13 -9.82 -29.79
CA GLY A 651 -4.03 -9.53 -30.72
C GLY A 651 -4.46 -9.60 -32.19
N GLY A 652 -3.78 -8.87 -33.06
CA GLY A 652 -3.94 -9.02 -34.51
C GLY A 652 -3.23 -10.28 -35.02
N GLU A 653 -3.70 -10.85 -36.14
CA GLU A 653 -3.14 -12.07 -36.74
C GLU A 653 -1.64 -11.92 -37.10
N ASP A 654 -1.19 -10.70 -37.40
CA ASP A 654 0.21 -10.34 -37.72
C ASP A 654 1.05 -9.94 -36.49
N SER A 655 0.51 -10.00 -35.26
CA SER A 655 1.26 -9.58 -34.06
C SER A 655 2.14 -10.70 -33.51
N LEU A 656 3.44 -10.42 -33.37
CA LEU A 656 4.43 -11.31 -32.73
C LEU A 656 4.08 -11.65 -31.27
N VAL A 657 3.28 -10.81 -30.61
CA VAL A 657 2.78 -11.02 -29.25
C VAL A 657 1.25 -11.03 -29.28
N ARG A 658 0.66 -12.09 -28.69
CA ARG A 658 -0.78 -12.23 -28.52
C ARG A 658 -1.26 -11.47 -27.28
N GLY A 659 -2.44 -10.85 -27.35
CA GLY A 659 -3.06 -10.17 -26.21
C GLY A 659 -3.62 -11.15 -25.16
N ALA A 660 -4.18 -10.60 -24.07
CA ALA A 660 -4.69 -11.38 -22.94
C ALA A 660 -5.82 -12.39 -23.26
N LEU A 661 -6.45 -12.32 -24.44
CA LEU A 661 -7.46 -13.26 -24.94
C LEU A 661 -7.02 -14.01 -26.21
N GLY A 662 -5.74 -13.96 -26.57
CA GLY A 662 -5.23 -14.48 -27.85
C GLY A 662 -5.17 -16.00 -27.99
N MET A 663 -5.57 -16.78 -26.99
CA MET A 663 -5.86 -18.22 -27.13
C MET A 663 -7.32 -18.49 -27.49
N LEU A 664 -8.18 -17.47 -27.54
CA LEU A 664 -9.59 -17.57 -27.95
C LEU A 664 -9.76 -17.14 -29.40
N ASP A 665 -10.20 -18.05 -30.25
CA ASP A 665 -10.50 -17.73 -31.66
C ASP A 665 -11.55 -16.62 -31.76
N LEU A 666 -11.55 -15.85 -32.86
CA LEU A 666 -12.55 -14.82 -33.15
C LEU A 666 -13.99 -15.32 -32.95
N ARG A 667 -14.25 -16.58 -33.29
CA ARG A 667 -15.54 -17.25 -33.15
C ARG A 667 -15.91 -17.58 -31.68
N GLU A 668 -14.93 -17.94 -30.85
CA GLU A 668 -15.15 -18.14 -29.42
C GLU A 668 -15.39 -16.81 -28.69
N ARG A 669 -14.59 -15.79 -29.02
CA ARG A 669 -14.78 -14.42 -28.52
C ARG A 669 -16.15 -13.87 -28.91
N GLY A 670 -16.56 -14.08 -30.16
CA GLY A 670 -17.91 -13.78 -30.66
C GLY A 670 -19.02 -14.48 -29.87
N ARG A 671 -18.89 -15.78 -29.60
CA ARG A 671 -19.85 -16.56 -28.81
C ARG A 671 -20.03 -16.00 -27.40
N ILE A 672 -18.93 -15.75 -26.68
CA ILE A 672 -18.94 -15.24 -25.30
C ILE A 672 -19.58 -13.85 -25.25
N TYR A 673 -19.16 -12.98 -26.17
CA TYR A 673 -19.69 -11.63 -26.30
C TYR A 673 -21.19 -11.63 -26.57
N LEU A 674 -21.67 -12.42 -27.55
CA LEU A 674 -23.09 -12.51 -27.88
C LEU A 674 -23.93 -13.02 -26.69
N GLY A 675 -23.47 -14.06 -25.98
CA GLY A 675 -24.15 -14.58 -24.79
C GLY A 675 -24.30 -13.52 -23.69
N GLY A 676 -23.27 -12.71 -23.45
CA GLY A 676 -23.33 -11.63 -22.47
C GLY A 676 -24.16 -10.39 -22.91
N VAL A 677 -24.23 -10.11 -24.22
CA VAL A 677 -25.18 -9.11 -24.76
C VAL A 677 -26.62 -9.59 -24.56
N LEU A 678 -26.92 -10.85 -24.85
CA LEU A 678 -28.26 -11.43 -24.70
C LEU A 678 -28.70 -11.51 -23.24
N SER A 679 -27.81 -11.89 -22.32
CA SER A 679 -28.12 -11.96 -20.88
C SER A 679 -28.35 -10.58 -20.24
N SER A 680 -27.97 -9.48 -20.91
CA SER A 680 -28.33 -8.12 -20.49
C SER A 680 -29.81 -7.75 -20.72
N GLY A 681 -30.57 -8.58 -21.45
CA GLY A 681 -31.98 -8.33 -21.79
C GLY A 681 -32.23 -7.25 -22.85
N ASN A 682 -31.19 -6.53 -23.32
CA ASN A 682 -31.30 -5.46 -24.31
C ASN A 682 -31.36 -6.00 -25.76
N PHE A 683 -32.44 -6.71 -26.09
CA PHE A 683 -32.60 -7.44 -27.35
C PHE A 683 -32.52 -6.56 -28.62
N ASP A 684 -32.89 -5.28 -28.56
CA ASP A 684 -32.75 -4.37 -29.70
C ASP A 684 -31.27 -4.05 -30.00
N VAL A 685 -30.43 -3.94 -28.97
CA VAL A 685 -28.98 -3.79 -29.11
C VAL A 685 -28.39 -5.10 -29.64
N ALA A 686 -28.83 -6.25 -29.11
CA ALA A 686 -28.42 -7.56 -29.60
C ALA A 686 -28.66 -7.72 -31.11
N LYS A 687 -29.86 -7.37 -31.60
CA LYS A 687 -30.21 -7.41 -33.05
C LYS A 687 -29.29 -6.54 -33.91
N ARG A 688 -28.85 -5.38 -33.42
CA ARG A 688 -27.92 -4.50 -34.15
C ARG A 688 -26.49 -5.03 -34.11
N MET A 689 -26.07 -5.56 -32.97
CA MET A 689 -24.71 -6.07 -32.78
C MET A 689 -24.46 -7.41 -33.48
N ILE A 690 -25.46 -8.30 -33.57
CA ILE A 690 -25.40 -9.53 -34.38
C ILE A 690 -25.02 -9.22 -35.82
N ARG A 691 -25.61 -8.20 -36.45
CA ARG A 691 -25.26 -7.80 -37.82
C ARG A 691 -23.79 -7.39 -37.94
N ARG A 692 -23.23 -6.73 -36.92
CA ARG A 692 -21.82 -6.35 -36.86
C ARG A 692 -20.92 -7.58 -36.71
N LEU A 693 -21.27 -8.50 -35.82
CA LEU A 693 -20.55 -9.76 -35.57
C LEU A 693 -20.55 -10.67 -36.81
N GLN A 694 -21.68 -10.75 -37.52
CA GLN A 694 -21.79 -11.41 -38.83
C GLN A 694 -20.91 -10.71 -39.89
N SER A 695 -20.91 -9.37 -39.95
CA SER A 695 -20.07 -8.62 -40.90
C SER A 695 -18.56 -8.75 -40.64
N ALA A 696 -18.18 -9.03 -39.38
CA ALA A 696 -16.80 -9.33 -38.97
C ALA A 696 -16.44 -10.82 -39.13
N GLY A 697 -17.36 -11.67 -39.61
CA GLY A 697 -17.15 -13.12 -39.73
C GLY A 697 -17.07 -13.89 -38.40
N ALA A 698 -17.32 -13.23 -37.27
CA ALA A 698 -17.17 -13.81 -35.93
C ALA A 698 -18.29 -14.81 -35.57
N ILE A 699 -19.47 -14.71 -36.21
CA ILE A 699 -20.66 -15.50 -35.85
C ILE A 699 -21.44 -15.93 -37.10
N ASP A 700 -21.89 -17.18 -37.09
CA ASP A 700 -22.78 -17.80 -38.08
C ASP A 700 -24.20 -18.07 -37.53
N ASP A 701 -25.18 -18.25 -38.42
CA ASP A 701 -26.60 -18.40 -38.03
C ASP A 701 -26.86 -19.57 -37.07
N LYS A 702 -26.07 -20.65 -37.14
CA LYS A 702 -26.17 -21.79 -36.21
C LYS A 702 -25.73 -21.40 -34.81
N MET A 703 -24.62 -20.67 -34.69
CA MET A 703 -24.16 -20.15 -33.40
C MET A 703 -25.18 -19.17 -32.79
N ILE A 704 -25.84 -18.35 -33.62
CA ILE A 704 -26.91 -17.47 -33.13
C ILE A 704 -28.06 -18.29 -32.54
N GLU A 705 -28.53 -19.33 -33.25
CA GLU A 705 -29.57 -20.23 -32.72
C GLU A 705 -29.14 -20.91 -31.42
N GLU A 706 -27.93 -21.48 -31.37
CA GLU A 706 -27.41 -22.16 -30.18
C GLU A 706 -27.34 -21.24 -28.96
N VAL A 707 -26.75 -20.05 -29.10
CA VAL A 707 -26.57 -19.11 -27.99
C VAL A 707 -27.92 -18.49 -27.57
N VAL A 708 -28.80 -18.14 -28.52
CA VAL A 708 -30.14 -17.62 -28.19
C VAL A 708 -30.99 -18.68 -27.46
N LEU A 709 -30.88 -19.96 -27.84
CA LEU A 709 -31.52 -21.06 -27.12
C LEU A 709 -30.90 -21.30 -25.74
N GLU A 710 -29.58 -21.18 -25.58
CA GLU A 710 -28.89 -21.29 -24.29
C GLU A 710 -29.39 -20.19 -23.33
N THR A 711 -29.28 -18.92 -23.71
CA THR A 711 -29.71 -17.79 -22.87
C THR A 711 -31.22 -17.75 -22.63
N SER A 712 -32.05 -18.15 -23.61
CA SER A 712 -33.51 -18.30 -23.38
C SER A 712 -33.84 -19.34 -22.31
N LYS A 713 -33.02 -20.38 -22.15
CA LYS A 713 -33.22 -21.43 -21.14
C LYS A 713 -32.70 -21.00 -19.78
N GLU A 714 -31.61 -20.23 -19.73
CA GLU A 714 -31.13 -19.59 -18.50
C GLU A 714 -32.22 -18.66 -17.90
N PHE A 715 -32.75 -17.72 -18.69
CA PHE A 715 -33.86 -16.85 -18.27
C PHE A 715 -35.13 -17.64 -17.86
N TYR A 716 -35.40 -18.77 -18.51
CA TYR A 716 -36.54 -19.61 -18.13
C TYR A 716 -36.32 -20.30 -16.78
N VAL A 717 -35.09 -20.77 -16.49
CA VAL A 717 -34.73 -21.48 -15.26
C VAL A 717 -34.68 -20.55 -14.05
N SER A 718 -34.20 -19.32 -14.23
CA SER A 718 -34.14 -18.31 -13.17
C SER A 718 -35.48 -17.62 -12.86
N ALA A 719 -36.47 -17.74 -13.75
CA ALA A 719 -37.76 -17.05 -13.58
C ALA A 719 -38.60 -17.57 -12.40
N ASP A 720 -38.87 -16.70 -11.41
CA ASP A 720 -39.79 -16.96 -10.29
C ASP A 720 -41.25 -17.21 -10.73
N SER A 721 -41.67 -16.63 -11.87
CA SER A 721 -43.05 -16.66 -12.35
C SER A 721 -43.14 -17.19 -13.78
N GLY A 722 -44.10 -18.08 -14.05
CA GLY A 722 -44.34 -18.62 -15.39
C GLY A 722 -45.02 -17.67 -16.38
N ASN A 723 -45.36 -16.44 -15.98
CA ASN A 723 -46.11 -15.51 -16.84
C ASN A 723 -45.22 -14.88 -17.92
N MET A 724 -45.54 -15.15 -19.19
CA MET A 724 -44.77 -14.69 -20.36
C MET A 724 -44.67 -13.15 -20.52
N HIS A 725 -45.46 -12.37 -19.78
CA HIS A 725 -45.48 -10.92 -19.87
C HIS A 725 -44.69 -10.20 -18.78
N THR A 726 -44.14 -10.92 -17.79
CA THR A 726 -43.50 -10.33 -16.60
C THR A 726 -42.18 -10.99 -16.25
N GLY A 727 -41.22 -10.20 -15.75
CA GLY A 727 -39.94 -10.69 -15.26
C GLY A 727 -39.09 -11.40 -16.32
N GLU A 728 -38.27 -12.34 -15.88
CA GLU A 728 -37.32 -13.07 -16.74
C GLU A 728 -38.00 -14.01 -17.73
N MET A 729 -39.22 -14.48 -17.46
CA MET A 729 -39.99 -15.29 -18.42
C MET A 729 -40.37 -14.47 -19.67
N LYS A 730 -40.57 -13.16 -19.54
CA LYS A 730 -40.68 -12.26 -20.69
C LYS A 730 -39.35 -12.14 -21.43
N LEU A 731 -38.23 -12.03 -20.72
CA LEU A 731 -36.91 -11.98 -21.33
C LEU A 731 -36.60 -13.26 -22.12
N ALA A 732 -36.94 -14.44 -21.58
CA ALA A 732 -36.86 -15.71 -22.30
C ALA A 732 -37.66 -15.68 -23.62
N TYR A 733 -38.92 -15.20 -23.58
CA TYR A 733 -39.78 -15.11 -24.77
C TYR A 733 -39.25 -14.11 -25.82
N ASP A 734 -38.82 -12.93 -25.39
CA ASP A 734 -38.33 -11.86 -26.26
C ASP A 734 -36.93 -12.19 -26.85
N CYS A 735 -36.09 -12.94 -26.12
CA CYS A 735 -34.80 -13.45 -26.58
C CYS A 735 -34.95 -14.30 -27.86
N LEU A 736 -35.96 -15.16 -27.90
CA LEU A 736 -36.29 -15.98 -29.08
C LEU A 736 -36.75 -15.16 -30.31
N SER A 737 -36.93 -13.84 -30.18
CA SER A 737 -37.22 -12.92 -31.29
C SER A 737 -35.98 -12.26 -31.91
N VAL A 738 -34.78 -12.54 -31.40
CA VAL A 738 -33.53 -11.86 -31.79
C VAL A 738 -32.95 -12.40 -33.09
N GLY A 739 -32.94 -13.72 -33.26
CA GLY A 739 -32.35 -14.40 -34.43
C GLY A 739 -33.35 -14.76 -35.53
N PRO A 740 -32.89 -15.39 -36.62
CA PRO A 740 -33.76 -16.01 -37.62
C PRO A 740 -34.61 -17.12 -36.97
N THR A 741 -35.87 -17.27 -37.41
CA THR A 741 -36.82 -18.18 -36.73
C THR A 741 -36.60 -19.65 -37.11
N THR A 742 -35.77 -20.38 -36.38
CA THR A 742 -35.65 -21.83 -36.56
C THR A 742 -36.78 -22.61 -35.87
N SER A 743 -36.99 -23.86 -36.30
CA SER A 743 -37.95 -24.80 -35.73
C SER A 743 -37.70 -25.08 -34.23
N SER A 744 -36.44 -25.13 -33.78
CA SER A 744 -36.06 -25.31 -32.38
C SER A 744 -36.52 -24.13 -31.51
N MET A 745 -36.26 -22.90 -31.95
CA MET A 745 -36.70 -21.67 -31.28
C MET A 745 -38.23 -21.58 -31.23
N THR A 746 -38.91 -22.03 -32.28
CA THR A 746 -40.38 -22.08 -32.33
C THR A 746 -40.95 -23.09 -31.32
N LYS A 747 -40.26 -24.23 -31.09
CA LYS A 747 -40.64 -25.20 -30.05
C LYS A 747 -40.45 -24.63 -28.64
N GLU A 748 -39.30 -24.02 -28.35
CA GLU A 748 -39.03 -23.37 -27.06
C GLU A 748 -40.03 -22.24 -26.79
N LYS A 749 -40.38 -21.45 -27.80
CA LYS A 749 -41.39 -20.39 -27.72
C LYS A 749 -42.78 -20.95 -27.39
N LYS A 750 -43.20 -22.03 -28.06
CA LYS A 750 -44.45 -22.74 -27.74
C LYS A 750 -44.43 -23.30 -26.30
N TYR A 751 -43.28 -23.79 -25.84
CA TYR A 751 -43.12 -24.31 -24.48
C TYR A 751 -43.32 -23.22 -23.42
N ILE A 752 -42.71 -22.03 -23.59
CA ILE A 752 -42.95 -20.85 -22.76
C ILE A 752 -44.44 -20.47 -22.75
N GLU A 753 -45.08 -20.52 -23.93
CA GLU A 753 -46.53 -20.26 -24.07
C GLU A 753 -47.41 -21.32 -23.37
N ALA A 754 -46.93 -22.55 -23.20
CA ALA A 754 -47.60 -23.56 -22.38
C ALA A 754 -47.37 -23.31 -20.88
N THR A 755 -46.15 -23.02 -20.45
CA THR A 755 -45.82 -22.69 -19.05
C THR A 755 -46.67 -21.54 -18.52
N SER A 756 -46.84 -20.47 -19.30
CA SER A 756 -47.69 -19.34 -18.92
C SER A 756 -49.18 -19.68 -18.87
N ARG A 757 -49.66 -20.67 -19.64
CA ARG A 757 -51.03 -21.19 -19.53
C ARG A 757 -51.17 -22.09 -18.29
N LEU A 758 -50.20 -22.96 -18.01
CA LEU A 758 -50.18 -23.83 -16.83
C LEU A 758 -50.25 -23.02 -15.53
N VAL A 759 -49.41 -21.99 -15.39
CA VAL A 759 -49.36 -21.13 -14.20
C VAL A 759 -50.57 -20.19 -14.09
N SER A 760 -51.35 -19.99 -15.16
CA SER A 760 -52.61 -19.23 -15.09
C SER A 760 -53.72 -19.93 -14.28
N PHE A 761 -53.60 -21.24 -14.07
CA PHE A 761 -54.49 -21.98 -13.17
C PHE A 761 -54.04 -21.78 -11.73
N SER A 762 -54.75 -20.91 -10.99
CA SER A 762 -54.39 -20.50 -9.62
C SER A 762 -54.28 -21.62 -8.58
N SER A 763 -54.78 -22.82 -8.87
CA SER A 763 -54.66 -24.01 -8.02
C SER A 763 -53.37 -24.82 -8.25
N LEU A 764 -52.50 -24.41 -9.17
CA LEU A 764 -51.19 -25.01 -9.42
C LEU A 764 -50.05 -24.11 -8.96
N ALA A 765 -49.55 -24.36 -7.75
CA ALA A 765 -48.28 -23.79 -7.28
C ALA A 765 -47.10 -24.61 -7.85
N LEU A 766 -46.83 -24.45 -9.15
CA LEU A 766 -45.68 -25.04 -9.83
C LEU A 766 -44.75 -23.94 -10.36
N SER A 767 -43.47 -24.02 -10.03
CA SER A 767 -42.44 -23.15 -10.59
C SER A 767 -42.11 -23.53 -12.05
N PRO A 768 -41.61 -22.58 -12.88
CA PRO A 768 -41.15 -22.89 -14.23
C PRO A 768 -40.08 -23.99 -14.27
N LEU A 769 -39.17 -23.99 -13.28
CA LEU A 769 -38.11 -24.97 -13.11
C LEU A 769 -38.66 -26.39 -12.89
N GLU A 770 -39.65 -26.56 -12.01
CA GLU A 770 -40.32 -27.86 -11.80
C GLU A 770 -41.02 -28.36 -13.05
N ILE A 771 -41.73 -27.45 -13.77
CA ILE A 771 -42.40 -27.76 -15.04
C ILE A 771 -41.38 -28.34 -16.05
N ARG A 772 -40.18 -27.74 -16.14
CA ARG A 772 -39.11 -28.17 -17.04
C ARG A 772 -38.40 -29.46 -16.63
N HIS A 773 -38.37 -29.77 -15.33
CA HIS A 773 -37.85 -31.05 -14.83
C HIS A 773 -38.86 -32.21 -14.89
N THR A 774 -40.13 -31.98 -15.26
CA THR A 774 -41.08 -33.08 -15.44
C THR A 774 -40.72 -33.96 -16.64
N LYS A 775 -40.59 -35.26 -16.41
CA LYS A 775 -40.26 -36.25 -17.45
C LYS A 775 -41.44 -36.58 -18.38
N ASP A 776 -42.65 -36.57 -17.82
CA ASP A 776 -43.89 -36.90 -18.53
C ASP A 776 -44.76 -35.64 -18.69
N PRO A 777 -44.81 -34.97 -19.86
CA PRO A 777 -45.57 -33.73 -20.02
C PRO A 777 -47.08 -33.92 -19.85
N LEU A 778 -47.61 -35.10 -20.19
CA LEU A 778 -49.01 -35.48 -19.94
C LEU A 778 -49.38 -35.43 -18.44
N SER A 779 -48.42 -35.64 -17.53
CA SER A 779 -48.66 -35.57 -16.08
C SER A 779 -48.98 -34.15 -15.61
N LEU A 780 -48.49 -33.12 -16.30
CA LEU A 780 -48.85 -31.72 -16.02
C LEU A 780 -50.33 -31.47 -16.33
N ILE A 781 -50.82 -31.98 -17.45
CA ILE A 781 -52.23 -31.87 -17.86
C ILE A 781 -53.14 -32.62 -16.88
N ALA A 782 -52.72 -33.82 -16.45
CA ALA A 782 -53.43 -34.56 -15.40
C ALA A 782 -53.55 -33.74 -14.10
N LYS A 783 -52.48 -33.07 -13.67
CA LYS A 783 -52.47 -32.18 -12.49
C LYS A 783 -53.42 -30.99 -12.67
N VAL A 784 -53.41 -30.32 -13.83
CA VAL A 784 -54.36 -29.22 -14.16
C VAL A 784 -55.81 -29.70 -14.02
N LEU A 785 -56.14 -30.85 -14.62
CA LEU A 785 -57.50 -31.40 -14.61
C LEU A 785 -57.93 -31.96 -13.24
N SER A 786 -56.97 -32.29 -12.36
CA SER A 786 -57.28 -32.62 -10.96
C SER A 786 -57.46 -31.40 -10.07
N ALA A 787 -56.70 -30.32 -10.33
CA ALA A 787 -56.66 -29.12 -9.48
C ALA A 787 -57.68 -28.03 -9.88
N SER A 788 -58.22 -28.08 -11.11
CA SER A 788 -59.17 -27.09 -11.63
C SER A 788 -60.60 -27.63 -11.72
N ASP A 789 -61.58 -26.80 -11.35
CA ASP A 789 -63.01 -27.12 -11.40
C ASP A 789 -63.70 -26.81 -12.73
N ASP A 790 -62.99 -26.15 -13.67
CA ASP A 790 -63.54 -25.77 -14.98
C ASP A 790 -62.69 -26.24 -16.17
N ALA A 791 -61.44 -26.67 -15.97
CA ALA A 791 -60.51 -26.97 -17.07
C ALA A 791 -60.99 -28.05 -18.05
N TYR A 792 -61.78 -29.04 -17.61
CA TYR A 792 -62.33 -30.08 -18.49
C TYR A 792 -63.45 -29.56 -19.42
N ARG A 793 -63.99 -28.36 -19.19
CA ARG A 793 -65.00 -27.73 -20.07
C ARG A 793 -64.37 -27.03 -21.29
N HIS A 794 -63.05 -26.96 -21.36
CA HIS A 794 -62.30 -26.32 -22.43
C HIS A 794 -61.32 -27.31 -23.08
N PRO A 795 -61.82 -28.33 -23.82
CA PRO A 795 -60.97 -29.37 -24.39
C PRO A 795 -59.93 -28.80 -25.35
N ASP A 796 -60.30 -27.84 -26.19
CA ASP A 796 -59.38 -27.17 -27.12
C ASP A 796 -58.17 -26.54 -26.42
N LEU A 797 -58.35 -25.97 -25.22
CA LEU A 797 -57.26 -25.38 -24.44
C LEU A 797 -56.31 -26.45 -23.89
N MET A 798 -56.84 -27.57 -23.42
CA MET A 798 -56.04 -28.69 -22.91
C MET A 798 -55.24 -29.37 -24.03
N LEU A 799 -55.82 -29.47 -25.22
CA LEU A 799 -55.16 -30.01 -26.42
C LEU A 799 -54.09 -29.05 -26.95
N ASP A 800 -54.39 -27.74 -27.05
CA ASP A 800 -53.41 -26.70 -27.40
C ASP A 800 -52.22 -26.66 -26.42
N MET A 801 -52.48 -26.85 -25.12
CA MET A 801 -51.44 -26.99 -24.11
C MET A 801 -50.60 -28.26 -24.30
N ALA A 802 -51.21 -29.40 -24.64
CA ALA A 802 -50.49 -30.64 -24.93
C ALA A 802 -49.56 -30.51 -26.15
N ASP A 803 -50.10 -30.01 -27.27
CA ASP A 803 -49.37 -29.77 -28.51
C ASP A 803 -48.16 -28.83 -28.25
N LYS A 804 -48.35 -27.77 -27.43
CA LYS A 804 -47.31 -26.82 -27.04
C LYS A 804 -46.27 -27.35 -26.04
N LEU A 805 -46.64 -28.26 -25.13
CA LEU A 805 -45.71 -28.94 -24.22
C LEU A 805 -44.81 -29.97 -24.93
N GLY A 806 -45.10 -30.31 -26.18
CA GLY A 806 -44.34 -31.25 -26.99
C GLY A 806 -45.08 -32.54 -27.34
N CYS A 807 -46.24 -32.81 -26.71
CA CYS A 807 -47.09 -33.97 -26.98
C CYS A 807 -47.88 -33.80 -28.29
N ASN A 808 -47.18 -33.82 -29.42
CA ASN A 808 -47.72 -33.63 -30.76
C ASN A 808 -48.22 -34.94 -31.38
N GLY A 809 -48.16 -36.07 -30.68
CA GLY A 809 -48.62 -37.37 -31.17
C GLY A 809 -50.13 -37.53 -31.11
N GLU A 810 -50.73 -38.07 -32.18
CA GLU A 810 -52.19 -38.36 -32.24
C GLU A 810 -52.66 -39.26 -31.08
N LEU A 811 -51.84 -40.24 -30.67
CA LEU A 811 -52.11 -41.11 -29.52
C LEU A 811 -52.09 -40.35 -28.18
N GLU A 812 -51.15 -39.41 -28.01
CA GLU A 812 -51.05 -38.57 -26.81
C GLU A 812 -52.24 -37.63 -26.70
N ARG A 813 -52.66 -37.04 -27.83
CA ARG A 813 -53.90 -36.26 -27.98
C ARG A 813 -55.12 -37.07 -27.55
N GLY A 814 -55.19 -38.35 -27.92
CA GLY A 814 -56.22 -39.28 -27.45
C GLY A 814 -56.19 -39.52 -25.94
N LEU A 815 -55.00 -39.60 -25.34
CA LEU A 815 -54.87 -39.74 -23.87
C LEU A 815 -55.28 -38.46 -23.14
N VAL A 816 -55.05 -37.27 -23.72
CA VAL A 816 -55.55 -35.99 -23.18
C VAL A 816 -57.08 -35.95 -23.16
N TRP A 817 -57.73 -36.38 -24.25
CA TRP A 817 -59.19 -36.57 -24.24
C TRP A 817 -59.66 -37.55 -23.14
N GLY A 818 -58.93 -38.63 -22.90
CA GLY A 818 -59.19 -39.53 -21.76
C GLY A 818 -59.08 -38.86 -20.41
N MET A 819 -58.04 -38.05 -20.18
CA MET A 819 -57.88 -37.30 -18.94
C MET A 819 -59.01 -36.28 -18.70
N ILE A 820 -59.47 -35.62 -19.78
CA ILE A 820 -60.63 -34.71 -19.74
C ILE A 820 -61.89 -35.48 -19.35
N GLY A 821 -62.19 -36.58 -20.04
CA GLY A 821 -63.39 -37.37 -19.78
C GLY A 821 -63.41 -38.02 -18.39
N ARG A 822 -62.26 -38.47 -17.86
CA ARG A 822 -62.11 -38.91 -16.46
C ARG A 822 -62.35 -37.77 -15.46
N ALA A 823 -62.04 -36.52 -15.82
CA ALA A 823 -62.28 -35.36 -14.96
C ALA A 823 -63.75 -34.93 -14.97
N SER A 824 -64.44 -35.02 -16.11
CA SER A 824 -65.90 -34.81 -16.18
C SER A 824 -66.70 -35.94 -15.52
N GLU A 825 -66.26 -37.21 -15.63
CA GLU A 825 -66.81 -38.36 -14.89
C GLU A 825 -66.82 -38.09 -13.38
N ARG A 826 -65.66 -37.72 -12.82
CA ARG A 826 -65.51 -37.37 -11.39
C ARG A 826 -66.35 -36.18 -10.93
N LYS A 827 -66.89 -35.37 -11.85
CA LYS A 827 -67.70 -34.17 -11.57
C LYS A 827 -69.13 -34.28 -12.15
N ALA A 828 -69.57 -35.48 -12.54
CA ALA A 828 -70.90 -35.78 -13.10
C ALA A 828 -71.33 -34.88 -14.30
N HIS A 829 -70.37 -34.42 -15.11
CA HIS A 829 -70.64 -33.52 -16.24
C HIS A 829 -70.75 -34.29 -17.57
N TRP A 830 -71.97 -34.74 -17.86
CA TRP A 830 -72.31 -35.59 -19.01
C TRP A 830 -71.86 -35.08 -20.38
N GLU A 831 -72.12 -33.82 -20.71
CA GLU A 831 -71.90 -33.29 -22.07
C GLU A 831 -70.42 -33.26 -22.44
N ALA A 832 -69.57 -32.78 -21.52
CA ALA A 832 -68.11 -32.81 -21.67
C ALA A 832 -67.55 -34.25 -21.69
N GLY A 833 -68.14 -35.16 -20.89
CA GLY A 833 -67.76 -36.59 -20.92
C GLY A 833 -68.10 -37.27 -22.24
N LYS A 834 -69.24 -36.92 -22.84
CA LYS A 834 -69.65 -37.39 -24.17
C LYS A 834 -68.70 -36.90 -25.25
N GLU A 835 -68.45 -35.59 -25.31
CA GLU A 835 -67.55 -34.99 -26.29
C GLU A 835 -66.14 -35.60 -26.19
N ALA A 836 -65.63 -35.76 -24.96
CA ALA A 836 -64.33 -36.36 -24.72
C ALA A 836 -64.24 -37.81 -25.20
N LEU A 837 -65.25 -38.64 -24.92
CA LEU A 837 -65.28 -40.03 -25.38
C LEU A 837 -65.38 -40.14 -26.91
N GLU A 838 -66.21 -39.31 -27.54
CA GLU A 838 -66.32 -39.26 -29.01
C GLU A 838 -64.98 -38.84 -29.65
N GLY A 839 -64.28 -37.86 -29.05
CA GLY A 839 -62.93 -37.45 -29.43
C GLY A 839 -61.88 -38.57 -29.31
N MET A 840 -61.88 -39.35 -28.21
CA MET A 840 -60.97 -40.50 -28.07
C MET A 840 -61.26 -41.59 -29.12
N VAL A 841 -62.55 -41.93 -29.30
CA VAL A 841 -62.96 -43.04 -30.18
C VAL A 841 -62.66 -42.73 -31.65
N GLU A 842 -62.79 -41.48 -32.08
CA GLU A 842 -62.42 -41.10 -33.45
C GLU A 842 -60.90 -41.18 -33.65
N ILE A 843 -60.06 -40.81 -32.67
CA ILE A 843 -58.60 -40.99 -32.75
C ILE A 843 -58.23 -42.48 -32.83
N VAL A 844 -58.83 -43.34 -32.00
CA VAL A 844 -58.61 -44.80 -32.06
C VAL A 844 -59.02 -45.35 -33.43
N ARG A 845 -60.18 -44.96 -33.96
CA ARG A 845 -60.63 -45.38 -35.29
C ARG A 845 -59.77 -44.84 -36.42
N GLN A 846 -59.23 -43.62 -36.33
CA GLN A 846 -58.29 -43.07 -37.31
C GLN A 846 -56.99 -43.90 -37.35
N PHE A 847 -56.45 -44.26 -36.20
CA PHE A 847 -55.27 -45.13 -36.08
C PHE A 847 -55.54 -46.52 -36.70
N GLU A 848 -56.68 -47.13 -36.40
CA GLU A 848 -57.07 -48.43 -36.97
C GLU A 848 -57.31 -48.38 -38.49
N ARG A 849 -57.93 -47.31 -39.00
CA ARG A 849 -58.09 -47.05 -40.44
C ARG A 849 -56.71 -46.89 -41.13
N GLY A 850 -55.75 -46.24 -40.48
CA GLY A 850 -54.36 -46.12 -40.94
C GLY A 850 -53.69 -47.49 -41.11
N ARG A 851 -53.82 -48.36 -40.09
CA ARG A 851 -53.35 -49.76 -40.11
C ARG A 851 -53.98 -50.57 -41.26
N GLY A 852 -55.25 -50.31 -41.57
CA GLY A 852 -55.97 -50.91 -42.70
C GLY A 852 -55.49 -50.45 -44.08
N ARG A 853 -55.01 -49.20 -44.22
CA ARG A 853 -54.49 -48.66 -45.48
C ARG A 853 -53.11 -49.23 -45.83
N SER A 854 -52.20 -49.32 -44.86
CA SER A 854 -50.85 -49.86 -45.05
C SER A 854 -50.83 -51.35 -45.45
N ARG A 855 -51.93 -52.08 -45.24
CA ARG A 855 -52.06 -53.51 -45.58
C ARG A 855 -52.60 -53.75 -47.00
N ARG A 856 -52.97 -52.69 -47.74
CA ARG A 856 -53.73 -52.77 -49.01
C ARG A 856 -52.95 -52.35 -50.26
N THR A 857 -51.73 -51.83 -50.13
CA THR A 857 -50.85 -51.39 -51.24
C THR A 857 -49.79 -52.42 -51.65
N GLY A 858 -49.91 -53.67 -51.20
CA GLY A 858 -48.92 -54.73 -51.38
C GLY A 858 -48.95 -55.50 -52.72
N VAL A 859 -49.30 -54.87 -53.85
CA VAL A 859 -49.16 -55.50 -55.19
C VAL A 859 -48.84 -54.46 -56.28
N GLY A 860 -47.65 -54.59 -56.89
CA GLY A 860 -47.48 -54.31 -58.33
C GLY A 860 -46.74 -53.02 -58.76
N HIS A 861 -45.58 -53.26 -59.40
CA HIS A 861 -44.91 -52.43 -60.42
C HIS A 861 -44.01 -51.24 -60.03
N THR A 862 -43.11 -50.97 -60.97
CA THR A 862 -41.78 -50.36 -60.83
C THR A 862 -41.67 -48.99 -61.49
N GLY A 863 -40.87 -48.10 -60.93
CA GLY A 863 -40.51 -46.81 -61.54
C GLY A 863 -39.75 -45.94 -60.54
N GLY A 864 -38.44 -45.75 -60.76
CA GLY A 864 -37.55 -45.21 -59.73
C GLY A 864 -37.45 -43.68 -59.69
N SER A 865 -37.22 -43.16 -58.49
CA SER A 865 -36.46 -41.93 -58.22
C SER A 865 -35.81 -42.07 -56.84
N ASN A 866 -34.49 -41.87 -56.74
CA ASN A 866 -33.72 -42.13 -55.53
C ASN A 866 -33.46 -40.85 -54.72
N SER A 867 -33.85 -40.85 -53.45
CA SER A 867 -33.12 -40.12 -52.39
C SER A 867 -33.39 -40.71 -51.00
N ILE A 868 -32.66 -41.79 -50.67
CA ILE A 868 -31.96 -42.01 -49.38
C ILE A 868 -32.76 -41.55 -48.13
N SER A 869 -33.70 -42.36 -47.65
CA SER A 869 -33.51 -43.38 -46.59
C SER A 869 -33.43 -42.86 -45.15
N SER A 870 -34.58 -42.72 -44.50
CA SER A 870 -34.71 -42.85 -43.05
C SER A 870 -35.00 -44.32 -42.69
N ILE A 871 -34.09 -44.96 -41.96
CA ILE A 871 -34.33 -46.28 -41.36
C ILE A 871 -35.46 -46.10 -40.32
N PRO A 872 -36.52 -46.92 -40.30
CA PRO A 872 -37.54 -46.82 -39.25
C PRO A 872 -36.99 -47.38 -37.93
N ASP A 873 -36.76 -46.51 -36.96
CA ASP A 873 -36.28 -46.89 -35.63
C ASP A 873 -37.23 -47.88 -34.95
N ARG A 874 -36.71 -49.05 -34.56
CA ARG A 874 -37.50 -50.11 -33.92
C ARG A 874 -38.08 -49.67 -32.57
N ASN A 875 -37.43 -48.73 -31.87
CA ASN A 875 -37.86 -48.26 -30.54
C ASN A 875 -39.19 -47.47 -30.60
N THR A 876 -39.36 -46.57 -31.56
CA THR A 876 -40.57 -45.73 -31.69
C THR A 876 -41.83 -46.57 -31.88
N THR A 877 -41.72 -47.74 -32.52
CA THR A 877 -42.85 -48.67 -32.71
C THR A 877 -43.30 -49.35 -31.42
N TRP A 878 -42.39 -49.58 -30.45
CA TRP A 878 -42.71 -50.22 -29.17
C TRP A 878 -43.42 -49.25 -28.23
N GLU A 879 -42.94 -48.00 -28.13
CA GLU A 879 -43.59 -46.95 -27.35
C GLU A 879 -44.97 -46.60 -27.90
N SER A 880 -45.10 -46.48 -29.23
CA SER A 880 -46.40 -46.27 -29.89
C SER A 880 -47.39 -47.40 -29.59
N SER A 881 -46.94 -48.66 -29.60
CA SER A 881 -47.77 -49.83 -29.25
C SER A 881 -48.17 -49.85 -27.76
N SER A 882 -47.31 -49.35 -26.86
CA SER A 882 -47.62 -49.20 -25.43
C SER A 882 -48.65 -48.10 -25.18
N LEU A 883 -48.51 -46.95 -25.84
CA LEU A 883 -49.47 -45.84 -25.78
C LEU A 883 -50.80 -46.21 -26.42
N GLU A 884 -50.81 -46.93 -27.54
CA GLU A 884 -52.02 -47.48 -28.17
C GLU A 884 -52.78 -48.40 -27.19
N ALA A 885 -52.08 -49.32 -26.53
CA ALA A 885 -52.69 -50.22 -25.54
C ALA A 885 -53.30 -49.44 -24.37
N LYS A 886 -52.59 -48.44 -23.83
CA LYS A 886 -53.09 -47.53 -22.78
C LYS A 886 -54.35 -46.78 -23.23
N LEU A 887 -54.34 -46.21 -24.43
CA LEU A 887 -55.48 -45.47 -24.98
C LEU A 887 -56.70 -46.37 -25.14
N ARG A 888 -56.53 -47.57 -25.73
CA ARG A 888 -57.58 -48.58 -25.81
C ARG A 888 -58.13 -48.94 -24.42
N THR A 889 -57.28 -49.16 -23.42
CA THR A 889 -57.76 -49.48 -22.06
C THR A 889 -58.53 -48.35 -21.41
N GLU A 890 -58.11 -47.09 -21.57
CA GLU A 890 -58.85 -45.95 -21.01
C GLU A 890 -60.18 -45.73 -21.75
N THR A 891 -60.23 -45.84 -23.09
CA THR A 891 -61.48 -45.65 -23.85
C THR A 891 -62.62 -46.57 -23.41
N TRP A 892 -62.40 -47.89 -23.32
CA TRP A 892 -63.50 -48.80 -22.96
C TRP A 892 -63.90 -48.66 -21.48
N GLN A 893 -62.94 -48.36 -20.59
CA GLN A 893 -63.25 -48.13 -19.17
C GLN A 893 -64.08 -46.87 -18.97
N LEU A 894 -63.72 -45.78 -19.63
CA LEU A 894 -64.42 -44.51 -19.59
C LEU A 894 -65.81 -44.60 -20.24
N ALA A 895 -65.92 -45.30 -21.37
CA ALA A 895 -67.20 -45.60 -22.02
C ALA A 895 -68.13 -46.43 -21.13
N HIS A 896 -67.58 -47.43 -20.41
CA HIS A 896 -68.35 -48.21 -19.45
C HIS A 896 -68.77 -47.39 -18.22
N ALA A 897 -67.87 -46.56 -17.68
CA ALA A 897 -68.15 -45.72 -16.52
C ALA A 897 -69.27 -44.71 -16.81
N LEU A 898 -69.16 -43.91 -17.87
CA LEU A 898 -70.20 -42.96 -18.30
C LEU A 898 -71.53 -43.67 -18.60
N ALA A 899 -71.51 -44.85 -19.21
CA ALA A 899 -72.74 -45.62 -19.47
C ALA A 899 -73.40 -46.17 -18.20
N SER A 900 -72.65 -46.35 -17.11
CA SER A 900 -73.14 -46.89 -15.84
C SER A 900 -73.80 -45.84 -14.93
N GLU A 901 -73.57 -44.55 -15.18
CA GLU A 901 -74.08 -43.43 -14.38
C GLU A 901 -75.61 -43.31 -14.46
N SER A 902 -76.29 -43.09 -13.33
CA SER A 902 -77.76 -43.11 -13.24
C SER A 902 -78.46 -41.83 -13.70
N ASP A 903 -77.77 -40.69 -13.65
CA ASP A 903 -78.44 -39.39 -13.48
C ASP A 903 -78.86 -38.71 -14.78
N THR A 904 -78.46 -39.27 -15.93
CA THR A 904 -78.64 -38.67 -17.26
C THR A 904 -79.68 -39.40 -18.10
N ALA A 905 -80.63 -38.64 -18.68
CA ALA A 905 -81.81 -39.16 -19.37
C ALA A 905 -81.57 -39.65 -20.82
N ASP A 906 -80.40 -39.40 -21.40
CA ASP A 906 -80.06 -39.80 -22.78
C ASP A 906 -79.67 -41.29 -22.86
N THR A 907 -80.69 -42.15 -22.90
CA THR A 907 -80.52 -43.60 -23.10
C THR A 907 -79.94 -43.96 -24.48
N SER A 908 -80.02 -43.08 -25.48
CA SER A 908 -79.51 -43.36 -26.84
C SER A 908 -77.99 -43.27 -26.89
N SER A 909 -77.40 -42.19 -26.33
CA SER A 909 -75.95 -42.07 -26.23
C SER A 909 -75.34 -43.11 -25.28
N LYS A 910 -76.01 -43.50 -24.19
CA LYS A 910 -75.55 -44.59 -23.31
C LYS A 910 -75.41 -45.93 -24.03
N LEU A 911 -76.38 -46.30 -24.86
CA LEU A 911 -76.29 -47.52 -25.67
C LEU A 911 -75.17 -47.43 -26.72
N LEU A 912 -74.91 -46.25 -27.28
CA LEU A 912 -73.79 -46.01 -28.19
C LEU A 912 -72.43 -46.19 -27.49
N PHE A 913 -72.28 -45.67 -26.27
CA PHE A 913 -71.05 -45.83 -25.48
C PHE A 913 -70.82 -47.28 -25.07
N ILE A 914 -71.87 -48.05 -24.74
CA ILE A 914 -71.75 -49.47 -24.49
C ILE A 914 -71.27 -50.23 -25.73
N ASN A 915 -71.73 -49.85 -26.93
CA ASN A 915 -71.21 -50.42 -28.18
C ASN A 915 -69.71 -50.10 -28.36
N TYR A 916 -69.28 -48.87 -28.09
CA TYR A 916 -67.86 -48.49 -28.13
C TYR A 916 -67.02 -49.24 -27.09
N ALA A 917 -67.57 -49.46 -25.89
CA ALA A 917 -66.93 -50.28 -24.87
C ALA A 917 -66.77 -51.74 -25.36
N LEU A 918 -67.83 -52.35 -25.91
CA LEU A 918 -67.78 -53.72 -26.44
C LEU A 918 -66.84 -53.88 -27.65
N GLU A 919 -66.64 -52.83 -28.46
CA GLU A 919 -65.71 -52.81 -29.60
C GLU A 919 -64.24 -52.84 -29.15
N LEU A 920 -63.91 -52.23 -28.00
CA LEU A 920 -62.53 -51.97 -27.55
C LEU A 920 -62.12 -52.77 -26.29
N CYS A 921 -63.04 -53.48 -25.65
CA CYS A 921 -62.87 -54.18 -24.37
C CYS A 921 -62.14 -55.53 -24.52
N PRO A 922 -61.25 -55.92 -23.57
CA PRO A 922 -60.72 -57.28 -23.50
C PRO A 922 -61.82 -58.30 -23.12
N PRO A 923 -61.68 -59.59 -23.48
CA PRO A 923 -62.75 -60.58 -23.30
C PRO A 923 -63.17 -60.82 -21.84
N SER A 924 -62.34 -60.43 -20.87
CA SER A 924 -62.59 -60.57 -19.43
C SER A 924 -63.66 -59.63 -18.88
N SER A 925 -63.82 -58.41 -19.41
CA SER A 925 -64.75 -57.39 -18.88
C SER A 925 -66.11 -57.36 -19.58
N ILE A 926 -66.30 -58.13 -20.66
CA ILE A 926 -67.58 -58.24 -21.40
C ILE A 926 -68.78 -58.53 -20.48
N PRO A 927 -68.73 -59.44 -19.48
CA PRO A 927 -69.90 -59.75 -18.65
C PRO A 927 -70.42 -58.54 -17.85
N SER A 928 -69.53 -57.67 -17.37
CA SER A 928 -69.88 -56.45 -16.62
C SER A 928 -70.58 -55.43 -17.52
N ILE A 929 -70.05 -55.23 -18.74
CA ILE A 929 -70.62 -54.34 -19.75
C ILE A 929 -71.99 -54.84 -20.23
N LEU A 930 -72.20 -56.15 -20.32
CA LEU A 930 -73.51 -56.73 -20.65
C LEU A 930 -74.54 -56.58 -19.50
N GLU A 931 -74.09 -56.47 -18.25
CA GLU A 931 -74.99 -56.17 -17.13
C GLU A 931 -75.46 -54.70 -17.17
N THR A 932 -74.56 -53.75 -17.44
CA THR A 932 -74.92 -52.34 -17.64
C THR A 932 -75.78 -52.15 -18.89
N PHE A 933 -75.52 -52.88 -19.98
CA PHE A 933 -76.41 -52.94 -21.15
C PHE A 933 -77.84 -53.31 -20.78
N ARG A 934 -78.04 -54.44 -20.08
CA ARG A 934 -79.39 -54.90 -19.67
C ARG A 934 -80.10 -53.87 -18.78
N LYS A 935 -79.36 -53.18 -17.90
CA LYS A 935 -79.92 -52.10 -17.05
C LYS A 935 -80.41 -50.93 -17.91
N VAL A 936 -79.56 -50.40 -18.80
CA VAL A 936 -79.91 -49.28 -19.70
C VAL A 936 -81.03 -49.66 -20.68
N GLU A 937 -80.97 -50.84 -21.27
CA GLU A 937 -82.02 -51.38 -22.16
C GLU A 937 -83.37 -51.50 -21.42
N SER A 938 -83.39 -52.04 -20.21
CA SER A 938 -84.61 -52.10 -19.40
C SER A 938 -85.16 -50.71 -19.06
N GLY A 939 -84.27 -49.72 -18.85
CA GLY A 939 -84.63 -48.31 -18.67
C GLY A 939 -85.25 -47.71 -19.91
N ARG A 940 -84.65 -47.94 -21.09
CA ARG A 940 -85.19 -47.53 -22.39
C ARG A 940 -86.56 -48.15 -22.66
N ILE A 941 -86.73 -49.46 -22.43
CA ILE A 941 -88.03 -50.14 -22.60
C ILE A 941 -89.11 -49.51 -21.69
N LYS A 942 -88.76 -49.17 -20.44
CA LYS A 942 -89.67 -48.46 -19.53
C LYS A 942 -90.00 -47.04 -20.01
N LEU A 943 -89.03 -46.30 -20.55
CA LEU A 943 -89.24 -44.96 -21.12
C LEU A 943 -90.05 -45.00 -22.42
N ASP A 944 -89.80 -45.95 -23.32
CA ASP A 944 -90.57 -46.17 -24.54
C ASP A 944 -92.02 -46.61 -24.22
N TYR A 945 -92.21 -47.43 -23.17
CA TYR A 945 -93.53 -47.78 -22.66
C TYR A 945 -94.24 -46.57 -22.05
N ALA A 946 -93.54 -45.75 -21.25
CA ALA A 946 -94.08 -44.51 -20.70
C ALA A 946 -94.39 -43.47 -21.80
N ALA A 947 -93.59 -43.38 -22.85
CA ALA A 947 -93.82 -42.51 -24.00
C ALA A 947 -95.00 -42.99 -24.85
N LYS A 948 -95.13 -44.30 -25.12
CA LYS A 948 -96.34 -44.89 -25.70
C LYS A 948 -97.57 -44.60 -24.85
N ARG A 949 -97.47 -44.76 -23.54
CA ARG A 949 -98.55 -44.50 -22.59
C ARG A 949 -98.99 -43.02 -22.62
N ARG A 950 -98.05 -42.06 -22.58
CA ARG A 950 -98.36 -40.62 -22.73
C ARG A 950 -99.00 -40.27 -24.08
N ARG A 951 -98.58 -40.91 -25.18
CA ARG A 951 -99.22 -40.75 -26.51
C ARG A 951 -100.66 -41.28 -26.54
N VAL A 952 -100.94 -42.37 -25.82
CA VAL A 952 -102.29 -42.96 -25.71
C VAL A 952 -103.17 -42.17 -24.73
N GLU A 953 -102.60 -41.61 -23.66
CA GLU A 953 -103.28 -40.78 -22.67
C GLU A 953 -103.48 -39.31 -23.12
N GLY A 954 -103.09 -38.96 -24.36
CA GLY A 954 -103.38 -37.66 -24.98
C GLY A 954 -102.65 -36.45 -24.39
N ILE A 955 -101.64 -36.67 -23.53
CA ILE A 955 -100.85 -35.60 -22.93
C ILE A 955 -99.92 -35.03 -24.01
N PRO A 956 -99.96 -33.72 -24.32
CA PRO A 956 -99.10 -33.13 -25.34
C PRO A 956 -97.64 -33.31 -24.95
N THR A 957 -96.88 -33.99 -25.80
CA THR A 957 -95.44 -34.11 -25.65
C THR A 957 -94.80 -32.75 -25.85
N SER A 958 -93.98 -32.29 -24.90
CA SER A 958 -92.92 -31.32 -25.19
C SER A 958 -91.99 -31.96 -26.22
N SER A 959 -92.12 -31.53 -27.47
CA SER A 959 -91.41 -32.11 -28.61
C SER A 959 -89.95 -31.69 -28.62
N THR A 960 -89.04 -32.61 -28.31
CA THR A 960 -87.62 -32.53 -28.73
C THR A 960 -87.05 -33.89 -29.09
N VAL A 961 -87.65 -34.54 -30.09
CA VAL A 961 -86.89 -35.31 -31.10
C VAL A 961 -87.57 -35.06 -32.44
N THR A 962 -86.87 -34.40 -33.37
CA THR A 962 -86.51 -34.98 -34.69
C THR A 962 -85.78 -33.96 -35.57
N GLN A 963 -84.61 -34.41 -36.07
CA GLN A 963 -84.09 -34.22 -37.42
C GLN A 963 -83.70 -32.81 -37.92
N ALA A 964 -82.42 -32.71 -38.31
CA ALA A 964 -81.91 -31.72 -39.25
C ALA A 964 -80.96 -32.39 -40.26
N GLU A 965 -81.54 -32.86 -41.36
CA GLU A 965 -80.93 -32.87 -42.71
C GLU A 965 -82.01 -32.24 -43.62
N LEU A 966 -81.77 -31.25 -44.48
CA LEU A 966 -80.52 -30.62 -44.95
C LEU A 966 -80.73 -29.12 -45.25
N ALA A 967 -79.71 -28.30 -44.93
CA ALA A 967 -79.33 -27.03 -45.61
C ALA A 967 -80.30 -25.79 -45.57
N PRO A 968 -79.80 -24.55 -45.82
CA PRO A 968 -78.54 -23.95 -45.32
C PRO A 968 -78.68 -22.50 -44.79
N THR A 969 -77.60 -21.97 -44.17
CA THR A 969 -77.18 -20.54 -44.12
C THR A 969 -78.10 -19.44 -43.52
N LEU A 970 -77.71 -18.86 -42.35
CA LEU A 970 -77.23 -17.45 -42.18
C LEU A 970 -77.25 -16.91 -40.72
N THR A 971 -76.09 -16.34 -40.31
CA THR A 971 -75.86 -15.16 -39.39
C THR A 971 -76.53 -14.99 -38.02
N THR A 972 -75.67 -14.73 -37.01
CA THR A 972 -75.82 -13.82 -35.83
C THR A 972 -77.00 -14.03 -34.85
N GLY A 973 -76.84 -13.98 -33.51
CA GLY A 973 -75.67 -13.82 -32.64
C GLY A 973 -76.06 -13.30 -31.24
N ILE A 974 -75.18 -13.50 -30.26
CA ILE A 974 -75.08 -12.78 -28.95
C ILE A 974 -76.00 -13.21 -27.76
N SER A 975 -75.28 -13.53 -26.66
CA SER A 975 -75.56 -13.38 -25.21
C SER A 975 -76.65 -14.17 -24.45
N THR A 976 -76.16 -15.10 -23.62
CA THR A 976 -76.38 -15.23 -22.15
C THR A 976 -77.79 -15.14 -21.56
N ILE A 977 -78.19 -16.23 -20.90
CA ILE A 977 -79.18 -16.28 -19.82
C ILE A 977 -78.44 -16.58 -18.50
N PRO A 978 -78.82 -15.95 -17.38
CA PRO A 978 -78.63 -16.54 -16.06
C PRO A 978 -79.98 -16.95 -15.42
N THR A 979 -79.93 -18.07 -14.69
CA THR A 979 -80.78 -18.48 -13.56
C THR A 979 -82.28 -18.77 -13.75
N ALA A 980 -82.66 -19.98 -13.31
CA ALA A 980 -84.04 -20.39 -13.01
C ALA A 980 -84.64 -19.53 -11.88
N GLU A 981 -85.82 -18.95 -12.09
CA GLU A 981 -87.13 -19.42 -11.59
C GLU A 981 -87.28 -19.57 -10.07
N GLU A 982 -88.18 -18.77 -9.49
CA GLU A 982 -89.20 -19.31 -8.59
C GLU A 982 -90.58 -18.69 -8.94
N ARG A 983 -91.66 -19.43 -8.65
CA ARG A 983 -93.01 -19.20 -9.21
C ARG A 983 -93.79 -18.08 -8.51
N VAL A 984 -94.80 -17.52 -9.20
CA VAL A 984 -96.23 -17.53 -8.76
C VAL A 984 -97.17 -17.03 -9.89
N LEU A 985 -98.44 -17.46 -9.80
CA LEU A 985 -99.56 -17.30 -10.75
C LEU A 985 -99.87 -15.87 -11.21
N GLY A 986 -100.39 -15.70 -12.45
CA GLY A 986 -100.94 -14.41 -12.92
C GLY A 986 -101.57 -14.37 -14.32
N SER A 987 -102.75 -14.97 -14.50
CA SER A 987 -103.80 -14.65 -15.50
C SER A 987 -103.50 -13.90 -16.84
N ARG A 988 -103.77 -14.63 -17.94
CA ARG A 988 -104.61 -14.26 -19.11
C ARG A 988 -104.30 -13.05 -20.03
N THR A 989 -104.48 -13.34 -21.33
CA THR A 989 -104.98 -12.48 -22.44
C THR A 989 -104.11 -11.35 -23.02
N ALA A 990 -103.22 -11.78 -23.93
CA ALA A 990 -103.29 -11.47 -25.37
C ALA A 990 -103.53 -10.01 -25.87
N ALA A 991 -102.42 -9.42 -26.33
CA ALA A 991 -102.21 -8.96 -27.72
C ALA A 991 -102.86 -7.67 -28.28
N LYS A 992 -102.06 -7.03 -29.16
CA LYS A 992 -102.41 -6.14 -30.30
C LYS A 992 -102.98 -4.73 -30.01
N ALA A 993 -102.07 -3.76 -30.11
CA ALA A 993 -102.13 -2.68 -31.11
C ALA A 993 -100.71 -2.56 -31.70
N ALA A 994 -100.49 -2.85 -33.00
CA ALA A 994 -100.62 -1.90 -34.13
C ALA A 994 -99.57 -0.76 -34.04
N LYS A 995 -98.48 -0.75 -34.83
CA LYS A 995 -98.36 -0.54 -36.29
C LYS A 995 -98.36 0.97 -36.66
N LEU A 996 -97.39 1.38 -37.50
CA LEU A 996 -97.08 2.75 -37.98
C LEU A 996 -96.19 3.56 -36.99
N ALA A 997 -95.25 4.44 -37.40
CA ALA A 997 -94.91 4.91 -38.75
C ALA A 997 -93.39 5.21 -38.96
N LEU A 998 -93.06 5.55 -40.22
CA LEU A 998 -91.76 5.90 -40.82
C LEU A 998 -91.01 7.12 -40.22
N GLY A 999 -89.70 7.21 -40.50
CA GLY A 999 -88.87 8.42 -40.37
C GLY A 999 -87.41 8.08 -40.03
N LEU A 1000 -86.59 7.55 -40.95
CA LEU A 1000 -85.84 8.28 -41.99
C LEU A 1000 -84.88 9.36 -41.44
N GLY A 1001 -83.57 9.20 -41.73
CA GLY A 1001 -82.56 10.28 -41.61
C GLY A 1001 -81.38 9.91 -40.71
N GLY A 1002 -80.29 9.43 -41.30
CA GLY A 1002 -79.10 9.04 -40.53
C GLY A 1002 -78.18 10.21 -40.17
N ARG A 1003 -77.22 9.95 -39.28
CA ARG A 1003 -75.82 10.34 -39.48
C ARG A 1003 -74.88 9.58 -38.53
N ILE A 1004 -73.80 9.04 -39.11
CA ILE A 1004 -72.47 8.81 -38.51
C ILE A 1004 -72.46 7.97 -37.23
N GLY A 1005 -72.14 6.67 -37.37
CA GLY A 1005 -71.56 5.88 -36.29
C GLY A 1005 -70.04 6.05 -36.24
N GLY A 1006 -69.41 5.62 -35.14
CA GLY A 1006 -67.95 5.56 -35.03
C GLY A 1006 -67.42 5.83 -33.62
N LEU A 1007 -67.49 4.83 -32.73
CA LEU A 1007 -66.48 4.74 -31.68
C LEU A 1007 -65.10 4.55 -32.33
N ARG A 1008 -64.05 5.14 -31.74
CA ARG A 1008 -62.90 4.40 -31.15
C ARG A 1008 -61.63 5.26 -31.06
N GLY A 1009 -61.23 5.57 -29.82
CA GLY A 1009 -59.84 5.48 -29.35
C GLY A 1009 -58.76 6.48 -29.80
N THR A 1010 -57.70 6.50 -28.96
CA THR A 1010 -56.30 6.88 -29.22
C THR A 1010 -55.90 8.35 -29.44
N LEU A 1011 -55.11 8.83 -28.48
CA LEU A 1011 -53.78 9.49 -28.61
C LEU A 1011 -53.61 10.72 -29.53
N GLY A 1012 -53.12 11.83 -28.95
CA GLY A 1012 -52.67 12.98 -29.74
C GLY A 1012 -52.09 14.19 -28.98
N GLY A 1013 -50.94 14.05 -28.31
CA GLY A 1013 -49.85 15.06 -28.32
C GLY A 1013 -49.90 16.37 -27.47
N SER A 1014 -48.67 16.88 -27.25
CA SER A 1014 -48.22 18.28 -26.98
C SER A 1014 -47.93 18.78 -25.54
N SER A 1015 -46.61 18.95 -25.29
CA SER A 1015 -45.88 20.06 -24.62
C SER A 1015 -46.34 20.69 -23.27
N SER A 1016 -45.48 20.53 -22.23
CA SER A 1016 -44.80 21.55 -21.36
C SER A 1016 -45.63 22.67 -20.65
N PRO A 1017 -45.25 23.22 -19.45
CA PRO A 1017 -43.86 23.64 -19.11
C PRO A 1017 -43.40 23.84 -17.62
N ILE A 1018 -42.11 24.22 -17.45
CA ILE A 1018 -41.46 25.16 -16.47
C ILE A 1018 -41.42 24.90 -14.94
N LEU A 1019 -40.18 24.74 -14.42
CA LEU A 1019 -39.52 25.43 -13.27
C LEU A 1019 -38.22 24.66 -12.92
N GLY A 1020 -36.99 25.18 -12.81
CA GLY A 1020 -36.27 26.42 -13.19
C GLY A 1020 -34.76 26.05 -13.19
N GLY A 1021 -33.76 26.82 -13.65
CA GLY A 1021 -33.67 28.25 -13.90
C GLY A 1021 -32.42 28.82 -13.21
N GLY A 1022 -31.22 28.59 -13.74
CA GLY A 1022 -29.95 29.10 -13.19
C GLY A 1022 -28.73 28.72 -14.03
N SER A 1023 -28.08 29.70 -14.66
CA SER A 1023 -26.97 29.50 -15.62
C SER A 1023 -25.78 30.37 -15.27
N PHE A 1024 -24.59 29.76 -15.21
CA PHE A 1024 -23.25 30.27 -15.55
C PHE A 1024 -22.37 29.01 -15.78
N GLY A 1025 -21.34 28.97 -16.63
CA GLY A 1025 -20.75 30.03 -17.46
C GLY A 1025 -19.29 29.72 -17.80
N VAL A 1026 -19.05 28.75 -18.70
CA VAL A 1026 -17.82 28.49 -19.50
C VAL A 1026 -16.44 28.55 -18.82
N GLY A 1027 -15.68 27.45 -18.96
CA GLY A 1027 -14.23 27.42 -18.69
C GLY A 1027 -13.59 26.10 -19.12
N GLY A 1028 -13.48 25.86 -20.42
CA GLY A 1028 -12.98 24.58 -20.96
C GLY A 1028 -11.57 24.68 -21.55
N VAL A 1029 -10.68 23.77 -21.14
CA VAL A 1029 -9.52 23.32 -21.94
C VAL A 1029 -9.44 21.81 -21.82
N GLY A 1030 -9.71 21.10 -22.92
CA GLY A 1030 -9.61 19.65 -23.00
C GLY A 1030 -8.80 19.25 -24.23
N ALA A 1031 -7.49 19.16 -24.08
CA ALA A 1031 -6.59 18.75 -25.16
C ALA A 1031 -6.76 17.24 -25.42
N ARG A 1032 -7.29 16.89 -26.60
CA ARG A 1032 -7.22 15.52 -27.12
C ARG A 1032 -5.97 15.37 -27.96
N LEU A 1033 -5.04 14.53 -27.52
CA LEU A 1033 -3.93 14.08 -28.36
C LEU A 1033 -4.31 12.77 -29.05
N SER A 1034 -4.57 12.84 -30.36
CA SER A 1034 -4.68 11.68 -31.24
C SER A 1034 -3.31 11.39 -31.86
N ARG A 1035 -2.72 10.22 -31.59
CA ARG A 1035 -1.57 9.73 -32.39
C ARG A 1035 -2.10 9.13 -33.70
N SER A 1036 -1.53 9.58 -34.81
CA SER A 1036 -1.87 9.14 -36.17
C SER A 1036 -0.96 8.02 -36.63
N ILE A 1037 -1.53 6.89 -37.06
CA ILE A 1037 -0.84 5.89 -37.87
C ILE A 1037 -1.05 6.28 -39.34
N SER A 1038 0.02 6.36 -40.13
CA SER A 1038 -0.07 6.38 -41.59
C SER A 1038 1.20 5.77 -42.18
N ARG A 1039 1.01 4.60 -42.79
CA ARG A 1039 2.01 3.86 -43.55
C ARG A 1039 1.46 3.74 -44.95
N ASP A 1040 1.97 4.55 -45.87
CA ASP A 1040 1.57 4.46 -47.28
C ASP A 1040 2.78 4.24 -48.17
N THR A 1041 2.57 3.42 -49.19
CA THR A 1041 3.60 2.97 -50.12
C THR A 1041 3.55 3.79 -51.39
N ASN A 1042 4.70 4.10 -52.00
CA ASN A 1042 4.70 4.40 -53.43
C ASN A 1042 6.04 4.09 -54.12
N ARG A 1043 5.96 3.85 -55.44
CA ARG A 1043 6.99 3.18 -56.24
C ARG A 1043 7.25 3.93 -57.56
N SER A 1044 8.47 4.43 -57.74
CA SER A 1044 9.07 4.85 -59.03
C SER A 1044 10.59 4.96 -58.81
N LEU A 1045 11.46 4.21 -59.51
CA LEU A 1045 11.89 4.24 -60.92
C LEU A 1045 12.92 5.34 -61.24
N GLU A 1046 14.04 4.90 -61.85
CA GLU A 1046 15.14 5.70 -62.47
C GLU A 1046 16.00 6.53 -61.49
N GLU A 1047 17.31 6.77 -61.67
CA GLU A 1047 18.35 6.25 -62.60
C GLU A 1047 19.75 6.51 -62.00
N GLY A 1048 20.83 5.91 -62.56
CA GLY A 1048 22.14 6.59 -62.62
C GLY A 1048 23.21 6.40 -61.53
N GLY A 1049 23.99 5.32 -61.63
CA GLY A 1049 25.42 5.46 -61.99
C GLY A 1049 26.54 5.55 -60.94
N ARG A 1050 27.44 4.54 -61.01
CA ARG A 1050 28.91 4.56 -60.73
C ARG A 1050 29.39 4.83 -59.28
N GLY A 1051 30.35 4.08 -58.72
CA GLY A 1051 31.07 2.89 -59.20
C GLY A 1051 32.38 2.61 -58.42
N GLY A 1052 32.98 1.43 -58.61
CA GLY A 1052 34.28 1.01 -58.02
C GLY A 1052 34.12 0.14 -56.75
N GLU A 1053 34.39 -1.17 -56.77
CA GLU A 1053 35.71 -1.86 -56.81
C GLU A 1053 36.54 -1.68 -55.51
N LYS A 1054 37.07 -2.71 -54.81
CA LYS A 1054 37.34 -4.14 -55.13
C LYS A 1054 36.98 -5.04 -53.92
N ASN A 1055 36.37 -6.23 -54.11
CA ASN A 1055 37.03 -7.53 -54.41
C ASN A 1055 37.94 -8.03 -53.25
N SER A 1056 37.56 -9.06 -52.49
CA SER A 1056 37.83 -10.50 -52.76
C SER A 1056 39.12 -11.01 -52.07
N THR A 1057 39.25 -12.19 -51.46
CA THR A 1057 38.41 -13.42 -51.39
C THR A 1057 39.10 -14.48 -50.51
N ARG A 1058 38.34 -15.35 -49.80
CA ARG A 1058 38.58 -16.83 -49.60
C ARG A 1058 39.90 -17.27 -48.90
N ARG A 1059 40.07 -18.46 -48.30
CA ARG A 1059 39.31 -19.73 -48.07
C ARG A 1059 40.02 -20.46 -46.90
N SER A 1060 39.33 -20.91 -45.85
CA SER A 1060 38.87 -22.30 -45.59
C SER A 1060 39.94 -23.37 -45.22
N LEU A 1061 39.59 -24.16 -44.19
CA LEU A 1061 39.81 -25.60 -43.94
C LEU A 1061 40.73 -26.04 -42.78
N ASP A 1062 40.18 -27.07 -42.11
CA ASP A 1062 40.75 -28.15 -41.29
C ASP A 1062 41.04 -27.97 -39.77
N ASP A 1063 40.30 -28.78 -39.01
CA ASP A 1063 40.40 -29.15 -37.59
C ASP A 1063 41.45 -30.30 -37.45
N PRO A 1064 42.09 -30.55 -36.29
CA PRO A 1064 41.36 -31.17 -35.17
C PRO A 1064 41.80 -30.80 -33.73
N ASN A 1065 40.82 -30.87 -32.81
CA ASN A 1065 40.97 -30.96 -31.35
C ASN A 1065 41.83 -32.19 -30.89
N PRO A 1066 42.35 -32.28 -29.63
CA PRO A 1066 41.72 -31.77 -28.40
C PRO A 1066 42.62 -31.10 -27.33
N ASP A 1067 41.93 -30.68 -26.25
CA ASP A 1067 42.35 -30.55 -24.85
C ASP A 1067 42.50 -29.14 -24.21
N LEU A 1068 41.89 -29.06 -23.01
CA LEU A 1068 41.94 -28.04 -21.96
C LEU A 1068 41.05 -26.79 -22.08
N ASN A 1069 40.41 -26.49 -20.95
CA ASN A 1069 39.29 -25.56 -20.73
C ASN A 1069 39.78 -24.32 -19.93
N PRO A 1070 38.96 -23.35 -19.50
CA PRO A 1070 38.94 -22.03 -20.12
C PRO A 1070 39.35 -20.88 -19.17
N ASN A 1071 39.84 -19.75 -19.70
CA ASN A 1071 39.52 -18.38 -19.27
C ASN A 1071 40.39 -17.32 -19.97
N GLY A 1072 39.74 -16.24 -20.44
CA GLY A 1072 40.37 -15.06 -21.06
C GLY A 1072 39.57 -14.61 -22.30
N HIS A 1073 39.31 -13.32 -22.53
CA HIS A 1073 39.55 -12.12 -21.73
C HIS A 1073 38.43 -11.10 -22.04
N GLY A 1074 37.87 -10.46 -21.00
CA GLY A 1074 37.15 -9.20 -21.15
C GLY A 1074 38.13 -8.03 -21.00
N VAL A 1075 38.11 -7.07 -21.93
CA VAL A 1075 39.05 -5.95 -21.97
C VAL A 1075 38.69 -4.89 -20.93
N ILE A 1076 39.67 -4.48 -20.12
CA ILE A 1076 39.58 -3.35 -19.18
C ILE A 1076 40.37 -2.18 -19.77
N PRO A 1077 39.81 -0.96 -19.93
CA PRO A 1077 40.59 0.22 -20.25
C PRO A 1077 41.46 0.61 -19.05
N ARG A 1078 42.79 0.51 -19.19
CA ARG A 1078 43.74 0.70 -18.09
C ARG A 1078 44.91 1.61 -18.48
N GLU A 1079 44.60 2.76 -19.08
CA GLU A 1079 45.61 3.72 -19.54
C GLU A 1079 45.29 5.13 -19.02
N LEU A 1080 46.00 5.55 -17.97
CA LEU A 1080 46.13 6.96 -17.56
C LEU A 1080 47.32 7.25 -16.63
N PHE A 1081 48.10 6.23 -16.22
CA PHE A 1081 49.26 6.38 -15.30
C PHE A 1081 50.46 5.47 -15.66
N GLU A 1082 50.69 5.19 -16.94
CA GLU A 1082 51.99 4.61 -17.37
C GLU A 1082 53.02 5.73 -17.55
N GLY A 1083 53.89 5.92 -16.55
CA GLY A 1083 54.94 6.94 -16.60
C GLY A 1083 55.80 7.12 -15.35
N LEU A 1084 55.40 6.57 -14.19
CA LEU A 1084 56.14 6.71 -12.92
C LEU A 1084 56.53 5.34 -12.34
N ALA A 1085 57.79 5.21 -11.94
CA ALA A 1085 58.36 3.97 -11.42
C ALA A 1085 57.85 3.62 -10.01
N GLY A 1086 57.90 2.32 -9.68
CA GLY A 1086 57.15 1.70 -8.57
C GLY A 1086 57.23 2.42 -7.22
N ASP A 1087 58.43 2.74 -6.73
CA ASP A 1087 58.62 3.31 -5.39
C ASP A 1087 58.08 4.74 -5.25
N GLU A 1088 58.08 5.51 -6.34
CA GLU A 1088 57.55 6.88 -6.35
C GLU A 1088 56.03 6.87 -6.55
N ALA A 1089 55.51 5.95 -7.37
CA ALA A 1089 54.07 5.69 -7.48
C ALA A 1089 53.46 5.15 -6.17
N GLU A 1090 54.19 4.32 -5.40
CA GLU A 1090 53.78 3.92 -4.05
C GLU A 1090 53.88 5.06 -3.05
N ARG A 1091 54.94 5.90 -3.08
CA ARG A 1091 55.00 7.10 -2.24
C ARG A 1091 53.88 8.09 -2.54
N VAL A 1092 53.54 8.30 -3.80
CA VAL A 1092 52.42 9.16 -4.20
C VAL A 1092 51.08 8.53 -3.81
N ARG A 1093 50.91 7.20 -3.89
CA ARG A 1093 49.73 6.50 -3.35
C ARG A 1093 49.64 6.54 -1.82
N LEU A 1094 50.74 6.44 -1.10
CA LEU A 1094 50.79 6.57 0.36
C LEU A 1094 50.59 8.03 0.80
N GLY A 1095 51.09 9.00 0.03
CA GLY A 1095 50.82 10.42 0.18
C GLY A 1095 49.35 10.76 -0.05
N ALA A 1096 48.76 10.26 -1.14
CA ALA A 1096 47.34 10.40 -1.44
C ALA A 1096 46.44 9.68 -0.42
N ARG A 1097 46.86 8.53 0.12
CA ARG A 1097 46.16 7.86 1.23
C ARG A 1097 46.24 8.65 2.54
N ARG A 1098 47.38 9.27 2.86
CA ARG A 1098 47.48 10.21 3.99
C ARG A 1098 46.69 11.51 3.76
N ALA A 1099 46.57 11.98 2.52
CA ALA A 1099 45.72 13.11 2.17
C ALA A 1099 44.23 12.77 2.27
N LEU A 1100 43.81 11.57 1.86
CA LEU A 1100 42.43 11.08 2.04
C LEU A 1100 42.06 10.87 3.51
N VAL A 1101 42.98 10.38 4.35
CA VAL A 1101 42.78 10.31 5.81
C VAL A 1101 42.68 11.72 6.43
N ARG A 1102 43.40 12.72 5.89
CA ARG A 1102 43.19 14.13 6.26
C ARG A 1102 41.88 14.71 5.75
N GLY A 1103 41.37 14.23 4.62
CA GLY A 1103 40.07 14.62 4.06
C GLY A 1103 38.86 14.29 4.96
N VAL A 1104 39.02 13.39 5.94
CA VAL A 1104 38.00 13.14 6.97
C VAL A 1104 37.86 14.34 7.91
N GLY A 1105 38.92 15.12 8.15
CA GLY A 1105 38.85 16.36 8.94
C GLY A 1105 37.98 17.44 8.27
N TRP A 1106 37.99 17.51 6.95
CA TRP A 1106 37.12 18.41 6.17
C TRP A 1106 35.64 17.96 6.24
N LEU A 1107 35.39 16.65 6.24
CA LEU A 1107 34.05 16.09 6.47
C LEU A 1107 33.54 16.30 7.91
N LEU A 1108 34.44 16.61 8.85
CA LEU A 1108 34.17 16.85 10.27
C LEU A 1108 34.25 18.34 10.67
N GLY A 1109 34.38 19.26 9.71
CA GLY A 1109 34.26 20.71 9.95
C GLY A 1109 35.50 21.41 10.50
N ALA A 1110 36.71 20.86 10.34
CA ALA A 1110 37.95 21.55 10.70
C ALA A 1110 38.41 22.51 9.59
N ASP A 1111 38.60 23.80 9.91
CA ASP A 1111 39.20 24.78 9.00
C ASP A 1111 40.69 24.49 8.77
N GLU A 1112 41.17 24.63 7.52
CA GLU A 1112 42.55 24.27 7.14
C GLU A 1112 43.64 25.04 7.91
N SER A 1113 43.31 26.18 8.52
CA SER A 1113 44.23 27.00 9.31
C SER A 1113 44.62 26.41 10.67
N GLU A 1114 43.81 25.52 11.27
CA GLU A 1114 44.07 24.99 12.63
C GLU A 1114 44.98 23.75 12.62
N ILE A 1115 45.19 23.12 11.45
CA ILE A 1115 45.99 21.90 11.31
C ILE A 1115 47.51 22.21 11.19
N VAL A 1116 47.89 23.49 11.05
CA VAL A 1116 49.30 23.92 11.02
C VAL A 1116 49.76 24.35 12.42
N GLY A 1117 50.10 23.36 13.24
CA GLY A 1117 50.90 23.57 14.44
C GLY A 1117 52.25 24.22 14.09
N THR A 1118 52.60 25.28 14.80
CA THR A 1118 53.75 26.16 14.54
C THR A 1118 55.10 25.45 14.45
N ASP A 1119 55.87 25.75 13.39
CA ASP A 1119 57.32 25.58 13.20
C ASP A 1119 58.06 24.47 13.98
N ARG A 1120 58.41 23.38 13.27
CA ARG A 1120 59.80 22.88 13.18
C ARG A 1120 60.06 21.85 12.08
#